data_AF-A0A660XMH0-F1
#
_entry.id   AF-A0A660XMH0-F1
#
_cell.length_a   1.000
_cell.length_b   1.000
_cell.length_c   1.000
_cell.angle_alpha   90.00
_cell.angle_beta   90.00
_cell.angle_gamma   90.00
#
_symmetry.space_group_name_H-M   'P 1'
#
loop_
_entity.id
_entity.type
_entity.pdbx_description
1 polymer ?
#
loop_
_entity_poly.entity_id
_entity_poly.type
_entity_poly.pdbx_seq_one_letter_code
_entity_poly.pdbx_strand_id
1 'polypeptide(L)'
;MAKIMKSIDGNTAAAHVGYAFSDIAAIYPITPSSPMGELADAWSAQGRKNVFGQTLDVIEMQSEGGASGSVHGALSAGALTTTFTASQGLMLMLPNMHKIAGEMLPTVFHVSARSLACQSLSIFGDHSDVMSARNTGFGLMAAGSIQETMDLAVISHLSTLKSKVPFVNFFDGFRTSHEIQKVEIIPYETMAELLEMKYVTEFRERAMNPEKPMMKVGAQNPDVYFQGRETVNKFYDVAPGIVQEYMNKFAEKIGRQYRLFDYTGAPDAEKIIVSMGSSTETIEETVNYLNKQGEKVGAIKVRLYRPFSAEALISAIPNSVRKIAVLDRTKEPGSLGEPLYLDVVASITSSGRDIKVIGGRYGLSSKEFTPTMVKAVYDHLDGRCTHNFTVGIEDDVTGASVTIGKEIDAEPEGVIRCKFWGYGSDGTVGANKNSIKIIGDNTDMYAQGYFQYDSKKSGGVTISHLRFGKHKIQSQYLLNNADFIALHKSSYIGRYDILGGITEGGTFLLNSIWKADEVFGNLTEDMQKTIIEKKIKVYNIDALKIAQEVGLGTRINTVMQAAFFKISGVLPEDEAIKLIKDAIQKTFLKKGEDIVKMNWAAVDKSVDALEEVPIPSEITKSIPEIKFIPDDADDFTKNVIDPILHWKGDTIPVSKMPYDGRIPTGTTRLEKRGVAPFVPKVYHDKCIQCGMCSLVCPHAAIRPKQIYPEDLSNAPETFTTVKSKTKNDKNLEYRLQVYIEDCVGCENCIEICPVKEKAIEMIPIEEARASGEDENTEFFESLPDNVIDGVRRESIKGSQFLIPYLEFSGACAGCGETPYVKLATQLFGDRMIIANATGCSSIWGGTFPTMPYCKDKNGKGPTWANSLFEDNAEYGFGMRLAVNANRKQLLDNINKLLELRTTPELTEALEKSKGLWDIVNEEAKTAAKAVKKALPEALSKATNKTKAIIEKIIELQDYIVEKSVWSIGGDGWAYDIGYGGLDHVLASGKNINILVLDTEVYSNTGGQASKATPKGSVAKFAAAGKRTGKKDLGKMAMSYGYVYVAAIAMGASPNQCLKAFLEAEAYNGPSLIIAYSPCIAHGFDMTKTQAEEKLAVDSGYWILYRYNPLLAKEGKNPLILDSREPKLEYQTFLDNEIRYRTLVQQHPEIAEVLFKQAAKEAKERYENYKKMAEKF
;
A
#
# COMPACT_ATOMS: atom_id res chain seq x y z
N MET A 1 38.07 9.58 -16.51
CA MET A 1 37.07 10.67 -16.33
C MET A 1 36.88 10.90 -14.85
N ALA A 2 36.55 12.12 -14.41
CA ALA A 2 36.18 12.36 -13.01
C ALA A 2 34.91 11.58 -12.66
N LYS A 3 34.86 10.93 -11.49
CA LYS A 3 33.71 10.15 -11.04
C LYS A 3 32.55 11.08 -10.70
N ILE A 4 31.36 10.80 -11.23
CA ILE A 4 30.14 11.55 -10.90
C ILE A 4 29.43 10.81 -9.77
N MET A 5 29.54 11.33 -8.55
CA MET A 5 28.88 10.75 -7.38
C MET A 5 27.53 11.42 -7.14
N LYS A 6 26.48 10.63 -6.86
CA LYS A 6 25.16 11.15 -6.46
C LYS A 6 24.47 10.23 -5.46
N SER A 7 23.73 10.80 -4.52
CA SER A 7 22.82 10.06 -3.65
C SER A 7 21.48 9.78 -4.34
N ILE A 8 21.29 8.53 -4.79
CA ILE A 8 20.08 8.04 -5.49
C ILE A 8 19.62 6.69 -4.92
N ASP A 9 18.42 6.25 -5.28
CA ASP A 9 17.92 4.91 -4.94
C ASP A 9 18.05 3.89 -6.07
N GLY A 10 17.80 2.61 -5.78
CA GLY A 10 17.89 1.52 -6.76
C GLY A 10 16.94 1.70 -7.94
N ASN A 11 15.72 2.22 -7.70
CA ASN A 11 14.79 2.53 -8.78
C ASN A 11 15.34 3.60 -9.74
N THR A 12 15.91 4.68 -9.20
CA THR A 12 16.55 5.73 -10.01
C THR A 12 17.72 5.17 -10.81
N ALA A 13 18.52 4.26 -10.21
CA ALA A 13 19.63 3.61 -10.88
C ALA A 13 19.16 2.75 -12.08
N ALA A 14 18.15 1.90 -11.89
CA ALA A 14 17.59 1.06 -12.95
C ALA A 14 16.92 1.90 -14.05
N ALA A 15 16.12 2.91 -13.68
CA ALA A 15 15.47 3.80 -14.64
C ALA A 15 16.49 4.59 -15.46
N HIS A 16 17.59 5.04 -14.85
CA HIS A 16 18.66 5.77 -15.55
C HIS A 16 19.21 4.94 -16.71
N VAL A 17 19.46 3.65 -16.51
CA VAL A 17 19.95 2.75 -17.57
C VAL A 17 18.84 2.35 -18.54
N GLY A 18 17.66 1.97 -18.05
CA GLY A 18 16.52 1.59 -18.89
C GLY A 18 16.13 2.69 -19.88
N TYR A 19 16.19 3.95 -19.45
CA TYR A 19 15.98 5.12 -20.30
C TYR A 19 17.07 5.29 -21.36
N ALA A 20 18.33 5.00 -21.00
CA ALA A 20 19.47 5.19 -21.89
C ALA A 20 19.40 4.28 -23.13
N PHE A 21 19.02 3.01 -22.94
CA PHE A 21 19.10 1.97 -23.98
C PHE A 21 17.79 1.70 -24.73
N SER A 22 16.70 2.41 -24.39
CA SER A 22 15.38 2.11 -24.95
C SER A 22 14.81 3.26 -25.79
N ASP A 23 14.08 2.90 -26.83
CA ASP A 23 13.24 3.78 -27.64
C ASP A 23 11.85 3.93 -27.01
N ILE A 24 11.32 2.83 -26.44
CA ILE A 24 9.98 2.76 -25.84
C ILE A 24 10.05 2.14 -24.43
N ALA A 25 9.21 2.61 -23.52
CA ALA A 25 8.90 1.95 -22.26
C ALA A 25 7.38 1.77 -22.12
N ALA A 26 6.90 0.54 -22.27
CA ALA A 26 5.50 0.21 -22.00
C ALA A 26 5.35 -0.23 -20.54
N ILE A 27 4.51 0.46 -19.77
CA ILE A 27 4.53 0.40 -18.30
C ILE A 27 3.13 0.24 -17.69
N TYR A 28 3.10 -0.19 -16.44
CA TYR A 28 1.94 -0.14 -15.54
C TYR A 28 2.43 0.03 -14.10
N PRO A 29 1.76 0.81 -13.25
CA PRO A 29 2.26 1.08 -11.90
C PRO A 29 1.96 -0.06 -10.92
N ILE A 30 3.01 -0.57 -10.28
CA ILE A 30 2.93 -1.47 -9.14
C ILE A 30 4.06 -1.17 -8.14
N THR A 31 3.74 -1.03 -6.86
CA THR A 31 4.77 -0.86 -5.81
C THR A 31 5.62 -2.14 -5.71
N PRO A 32 6.96 -2.08 -5.54
CA PRO A 32 7.81 -0.89 -5.43
C PRO A 32 8.45 -0.44 -6.76
N SER A 33 7.99 -0.90 -7.93
CA SER A 33 8.62 -0.59 -9.23
C SER A 33 8.13 0.72 -9.86
N SER A 34 6.94 1.21 -9.48
CA SER A 34 6.34 2.43 -10.05
C SER A 34 7.30 3.62 -10.20
N PRO A 35 8.17 3.96 -9.22
CA PRO A 35 9.08 5.09 -9.35
C PRO A 35 9.97 5.04 -10.61
N MET A 36 10.30 3.86 -11.13
CA MET A 36 11.09 3.74 -12.36
C MET A 36 10.36 4.30 -13.58
N GLY A 37 9.10 3.90 -13.78
CA GLY A 37 8.27 4.44 -14.86
C GLY A 37 8.01 5.94 -14.68
N GLU A 38 7.81 6.38 -13.44
CA GLU A 38 7.50 7.78 -13.12
C GLU A 38 8.68 8.70 -13.46
N LEU A 39 9.90 8.26 -13.13
CA LEU A 39 11.12 8.96 -13.50
C LEU A 39 11.34 8.97 -15.01
N ALA A 40 11.06 7.85 -15.69
CA ALA A 40 11.16 7.76 -17.13
C ALA A 40 10.22 8.75 -17.85
N ASP A 41 8.95 8.82 -17.43
CA ASP A 41 7.96 9.79 -17.94
C ASP A 41 8.42 11.23 -17.68
N ALA A 42 8.82 11.52 -16.43
CA ALA A 42 9.28 12.86 -16.05
C ALA A 42 10.53 13.31 -16.83
N TRP A 43 11.48 12.42 -17.08
CA TRP A 43 12.68 12.73 -17.87
C TRP A 43 12.37 12.90 -19.36
N SER A 44 11.43 12.13 -19.90
CA SER A 44 10.95 12.31 -21.28
C SER A 44 10.28 13.67 -21.46
N ALA A 45 9.39 14.05 -20.53
CA ALA A 45 8.76 15.37 -20.51
C ALA A 45 9.77 16.53 -20.37
N GLN A 46 10.92 16.29 -19.74
CA GLN A 46 12.04 17.25 -19.63
C GLN A 46 12.97 17.26 -20.86
N GLY A 47 12.71 16.42 -21.87
CA GLY A 47 13.49 16.37 -23.10
C GLY A 47 14.80 15.60 -22.99
N ARG A 48 15.00 14.78 -21.94
CA ARG A 48 16.21 13.95 -21.78
C ARG A 48 16.40 13.04 -22.99
N LYS A 49 17.62 12.96 -23.54
CA LYS A 49 17.91 12.09 -24.69
C LYS A 49 18.51 10.76 -24.25
N ASN A 50 18.11 9.68 -24.91
CA ASN A 50 18.70 8.35 -24.81
C ASN A 50 20.01 8.28 -25.63
N VAL A 51 20.68 7.13 -25.67
CA VAL A 51 21.96 6.97 -26.41
C VAL A 51 21.78 7.08 -27.94
N PHE A 52 20.55 7.09 -28.43
CA PHE A 52 20.19 7.29 -29.85
C PHE A 52 19.77 8.73 -30.16
N GLY A 53 19.88 9.65 -29.20
CA GLY A 53 19.54 11.07 -29.38
C GLY A 53 18.04 11.39 -29.36
N GLN A 54 17.19 10.45 -28.94
CA GLN A 54 15.73 10.60 -28.88
C GLN A 54 15.22 10.63 -27.45
N THR A 55 14.04 11.20 -27.23
CA THR A 55 13.31 11.05 -25.96
C THR A 55 12.65 9.67 -25.92
N LEU A 56 12.62 9.05 -24.74
CA LEU A 56 11.94 7.77 -24.54
C LEU A 56 10.42 7.94 -24.68
N ASP A 57 9.76 7.08 -25.45
CA ASP A 57 8.30 7.04 -25.51
C ASP A 57 7.74 6.19 -24.36
N VAL A 58 7.08 6.82 -23.39
CA VAL A 58 6.57 6.15 -22.18
C VAL A 58 5.06 5.98 -22.30
N ILE A 59 4.63 4.72 -22.39
CA ILE A 59 3.23 4.36 -22.65
C ILE A 59 2.66 3.56 -21.48
N GLU A 60 1.69 4.14 -20.78
CA GLU A 60 0.89 3.43 -19.79
C GLU A 60 -0.16 2.54 -20.45
N MET A 61 -0.20 1.26 -20.05
CA MET A 61 -1.21 0.30 -20.49
C MET A 61 -2.31 0.10 -19.43
N GLN A 62 -3.33 -0.71 -19.72
CA GLN A 62 -4.41 -1.01 -18.76
C GLN A 62 -4.02 -2.01 -17.67
N SER A 63 -2.94 -2.76 -17.87
CA SER A 63 -2.38 -3.75 -16.96
C SER A 63 -0.98 -4.16 -17.41
N GLU A 64 -0.23 -4.86 -16.58
CA GLU A 64 1.06 -5.44 -16.95
C GLU A 64 0.94 -6.49 -18.07
N GLY A 65 -0.20 -7.18 -18.17
CA GLY A 65 -0.50 -8.05 -19.31
C GLY A 65 -0.54 -7.26 -20.63
N GLY A 66 -1.17 -6.08 -20.62
CA GLY A 66 -1.16 -5.15 -21.76
C GLY A 66 0.22 -4.54 -22.02
N ALA A 67 0.97 -4.20 -20.97
CA ALA A 67 2.34 -3.69 -21.07
C ALA A 67 3.26 -4.70 -21.73
N SER A 68 3.30 -5.95 -21.26
CA SER A 68 4.15 -6.99 -21.84
C SER A 68 3.78 -7.34 -23.29
N GLY A 69 2.49 -7.31 -23.66
CA GLY A 69 2.06 -7.46 -25.05
C GLY A 69 2.53 -6.31 -25.94
N SER A 70 2.52 -5.08 -25.40
CA SER A 70 3.03 -3.90 -26.11
C SER A 70 4.55 -3.95 -26.26
N VAL A 71 5.28 -4.42 -25.24
CA VAL A 71 6.71 -4.71 -25.34
C VAL A 71 6.98 -5.73 -26.45
N HIS A 72 6.24 -6.85 -26.48
CA HIS A 72 6.38 -7.87 -27.52
C HIS A 72 6.14 -7.31 -28.93
N GLY A 73 5.08 -6.53 -29.11
CA GLY A 73 4.76 -5.88 -30.38
C GLY A 73 5.84 -4.90 -30.85
N ALA A 74 6.30 -4.02 -29.95
CA ALA A 74 7.32 -3.02 -30.26
C ALA A 74 8.68 -3.67 -30.62
N LEU A 75 9.10 -4.70 -29.87
CA LEU A 75 10.30 -5.47 -30.18
C LEU A 75 10.19 -6.18 -31.53
N SER A 76 9.02 -6.77 -31.82
CA SER A 76 8.75 -7.43 -33.10
C SER A 76 8.82 -6.47 -34.29
N ALA A 77 8.49 -5.20 -34.07
CA ALA A 77 8.56 -4.12 -35.05
C ALA A 77 9.92 -3.40 -35.10
N GLY A 78 10.91 -3.83 -34.31
CA GLY A 78 12.29 -3.32 -34.40
C GLY A 78 12.62 -2.11 -33.54
N ALA A 79 11.82 -1.81 -32.50
CA ALA A 79 12.10 -0.76 -31.52
C ALA A 79 12.65 -1.37 -30.22
N LEU A 80 13.76 -0.84 -29.70
CA LEU A 80 14.31 -1.31 -28.42
C LEU A 80 13.37 -0.88 -27.29
N THR A 81 12.83 -1.85 -26.57
CA THR A 81 11.74 -1.60 -25.62
C THR A 81 12.06 -2.20 -24.26
N THR A 82 11.73 -1.48 -23.17
CA THR A 82 11.89 -1.94 -21.78
C THR A 82 10.55 -1.86 -21.02
N THR A 83 10.51 -2.39 -19.81
CA THR A 83 9.39 -2.23 -18.86
C THR A 83 9.89 -2.31 -17.42
N PHE A 84 9.05 -1.86 -16.49
CA PHE A 84 9.29 -1.85 -15.05
C PHE A 84 8.12 -2.55 -14.35
N THR A 85 8.37 -3.58 -13.54
CA THR A 85 7.30 -4.37 -12.90
C THR A 85 7.77 -5.04 -11.60
N ALA A 86 6.86 -5.71 -10.88
CA ALA A 86 7.11 -6.48 -9.68
C ALA A 86 5.93 -7.44 -9.40
N SER A 87 6.10 -8.46 -8.56
CA SER A 87 5.01 -9.24 -7.94
C SER A 87 3.92 -9.69 -8.92
N GLN A 88 2.65 -9.41 -8.61
CA GLN A 88 1.49 -9.72 -9.43
C GLN A 88 1.61 -9.18 -10.86
N GLY A 89 2.25 -8.01 -11.01
CA GLY A 89 2.50 -7.43 -12.31
C GLY A 89 3.38 -8.32 -13.17
N LEU A 90 4.46 -8.89 -12.62
CA LEU A 90 5.30 -9.84 -13.34
C LEU A 90 4.54 -11.14 -13.69
N MET A 91 3.63 -11.59 -12.82
CA MET A 91 2.78 -12.77 -13.08
C MET A 91 1.92 -12.58 -14.34
N LEU A 92 1.37 -11.38 -14.54
CA LEU A 92 0.59 -11.04 -15.74
C LEU A 92 1.45 -10.94 -17.00
N MET A 93 2.77 -10.82 -16.88
CA MET A 93 3.70 -10.75 -18.01
C MET A 93 4.21 -12.13 -18.48
N LEU A 94 4.12 -13.17 -17.66
CA LEU A 94 4.67 -14.50 -17.95
C LEU A 94 4.28 -15.06 -19.34
N PRO A 95 3.00 -14.94 -19.80
CA PRO A 95 2.63 -15.45 -21.12
C PRO A 95 3.42 -14.79 -22.26
N ASN A 96 3.61 -13.46 -22.21
CA ASN A 96 4.38 -12.73 -23.21
C ASN A 96 5.89 -12.97 -23.05
N MET A 97 6.40 -13.22 -21.85
CA MET A 97 7.81 -13.56 -21.65
C MET A 97 8.19 -14.84 -22.42
N HIS A 98 7.35 -15.88 -22.41
CA HIS A 98 7.58 -17.07 -23.24
C HIS A 98 7.65 -16.74 -24.74
N LYS A 99 6.81 -15.81 -25.22
CA LYS A 99 6.81 -15.37 -26.62
C LYS A 99 8.04 -14.55 -26.98
N ILE A 100 8.41 -13.58 -26.14
CA ILE A 100 9.58 -12.71 -26.34
C ILE A 100 10.87 -13.55 -26.37
N ALA A 101 11.03 -14.48 -25.43
CA ALA A 101 12.18 -15.38 -25.39
C ALA A 101 12.18 -16.39 -26.54
N GLY A 102 11.01 -16.97 -26.87
CA GLY A 102 10.88 -17.91 -27.99
C GLY A 102 11.16 -17.30 -29.37
N GLU A 103 10.96 -15.99 -29.52
CA GLU A 103 11.26 -15.24 -30.74
C GLU A 103 12.66 -14.59 -30.73
N MET A 104 13.47 -14.85 -29.69
CA MET A 104 14.84 -14.34 -29.54
C MET A 104 14.92 -12.82 -29.69
N LEU A 105 14.03 -12.11 -28.99
CA LEU A 105 13.91 -10.65 -29.01
C LEU A 105 14.71 -10.02 -27.85
N PRO A 106 15.71 -9.17 -28.14
CA PRO A 106 16.52 -8.56 -27.10
C PRO A 106 15.75 -7.46 -26.34
N THR A 107 15.59 -7.63 -25.03
CA THR A 107 15.00 -6.64 -24.12
C THR A 107 15.53 -6.84 -22.70
N VAL A 108 15.27 -5.86 -21.83
CA VAL A 108 15.50 -5.96 -20.39
C VAL A 108 14.24 -5.52 -19.65
N PHE A 109 13.73 -6.38 -18.77
CA PHE A 109 12.69 -6.07 -17.80
C PHE A 109 13.37 -5.73 -16.48
N HIS A 110 13.10 -4.55 -15.94
CA HIS A 110 13.65 -4.15 -14.64
C HIS A 110 12.63 -4.46 -13.54
N VAL A 111 13.02 -5.32 -12.60
CA VAL A 111 12.10 -5.86 -11.59
C VAL A 111 12.58 -5.53 -10.19
N SER A 112 11.80 -4.76 -9.44
CA SER A 112 12.02 -4.60 -7.99
C SER A 112 11.34 -5.77 -7.28
N ALA A 113 12.05 -6.88 -7.12
CA ALA A 113 11.51 -8.18 -6.72
C ALA A 113 10.69 -8.08 -5.43
N ARG A 114 9.46 -8.59 -5.46
CA ARG A 114 8.44 -8.40 -4.43
C ARG A 114 7.64 -9.69 -4.20
N SER A 115 7.25 -9.91 -2.95
CA SER A 115 6.35 -11.00 -2.54
C SER A 115 5.09 -11.12 -3.40
N LEU A 116 4.72 -12.34 -3.74
CA LEU A 116 3.39 -12.66 -4.26
C LEU A 116 2.34 -12.66 -3.14
N ALA A 117 1.11 -12.26 -3.48
CA ALA A 117 -0.05 -12.37 -2.61
C ALA A 117 -0.46 -13.85 -2.47
N CYS A 118 -0.38 -14.38 -1.26
CA CYS A 118 -0.72 -15.76 -0.91
C CYS A 118 -1.87 -15.77 0.11
N GLN A 119 -1.59 -16.04 1.39
CA GLN A 119 -2.56 -15.88 2.49
C GLN A 119 -2.85 -14.40 2.80
N SER A 120 -1.98 -13.50 2.36
CA SER A 120 -2.13 -12.04 2.46
C SER A 120 -1.32 -11.37 1.36
N LEU A 121 -1.69 -10.12 1.04
CA LEU A 121 -0.90 -9.24 0.20
C LEU A 121 0.35 -8.78 0.96
N SER A 122 1.50 -8.74 0.27
CA SER A 122 2.64 -7.95 0.74
C SER A 122 3.17 -7.06 -0.38
N ILE A 123 3.56 -5.83 -0.04
CA ILE A 123 4.24 -4.92 -0.94
C ILE A 123 5.76 -5.08 -0.90
N PHE A 124 6.27 -5.85 0.05
CA PHE A 124 7.68 -5.90 0.41
C PHE A 124 8.48 -6.92 -0.39
N GLY A 125 9.81 -6.81 -0.31
CA GLY A 125 10.74 -7.50 -1.19
C GLY A 125 11.06 -8.93 -0.81
N ASP A 126 10.88 -9.84 -1.77
CA ASP A 126 11.49 -11.16 -1.84
C ASP A 126 11.53 -11.61 -3.32
N HIS A 127 11.99 -12.82 -3.62
CA HIS A 127 12.20 -13.30 -5.00
C HIS A 127 11.07 -14.19 -5.53
N SER A 128 9.93 -14.30 -4.84
CA SER A 128 8.84 -15.20 -5.26
C SER A 128 8.31 -14.90 -6.66
N ASP A 129 8.28 -13.64 -7.07
CA ASP A 129 7.90 -13.20 -8.40
C ASP A 129 8.93 -13.61 -9.48
N VAL A 130 10.20 -13.25 -9.29
CA VAL A 130 11.28 -13.57 -10.25
C VAL A 130 11.46 -15.09 -10.37
N MET A 131 11.32 -15.83 -9.27
CA MET A 131 11.40 -17.29 -9.30
C MET A 131 10.23 -17.93 -10.06
N SER A 132 9.08 -17.27 -10.14
CA SER A 132 7.94 -17.69 -10.97
C SER A 132 8.21 -17.50 -12.46
N ALA A 133 9.15 -16.61 -12.84
CA ALA A 133 9.55 -16.37 -14.23
C ALA A 133 10.72 -17.22 -14.72
N ARG A 134 11.32 -18.07 -13.87
CA ARG A 134 12.59 -18.78 -14.17
C ARG A 134 12.53 -19.77 -15.34
N ASN A 135 11.33 -20.20 -15.73
CA ASN A 135 11.10 -21.14 -16.84
C ASN A 135 10.73 -20.46 -18.17
N THR A 136 10.65 -19.13 -18.20
CA THR A 136 10.19 -18.38 -19.39
C THR A 136 11.20 -18.37 -20.54
N GLY A 137 12.48 -18.58 -20.24
CA GLY A 137 13.60 -18.39 -21.16
C GLY A 137 14.30 -17.04 -21.01
N PHE A 138 13.88 -16.18 -20.09
CA PHE A 138 14.64 -14.96 -19.80
C PHE A 138 15.92 -15.28 -19.03
N GLY A 139 16.99 -14.56 -19.33
CA GLY A 139 18.15 -14.45 -18.46
C GLY A 139 17.76 -13.72 -17.17
N LEU A 140 18.25 -14.15 -16.01
CA LEU A 140 17.92 -13.57 -14.71
C LEU A 140 19.21 -13.02 -14.08
N MET A 141 19.31 -11.69 -14.02
CA MET A 141 20.46 -10.95 -13.49
C MET A 141 20.09 -10.27 -12.16
N ALA A 142 20.81 -10.61 -11.09
CA ALA A 142 20.53 -10.17 -9.73
C ALA A 142 21.54 -9.12 -9.24
N ALA A 143 21.04 -7.99 -8.76
CA ALA A 143 21.84 -6.95 -8.12
C ALA A 143 21.62 -6.91 -6.60
N GLY A 144 22.71 -6.83 -5.84
CA GLY A 144 22.70 -6.80 -4.36
C GLY A 144 22.82 -5.41 -3.73
N SER A 145 23.10 -4.36 -4.51
CA SER A 145 23.20 -2.97 -4.02
C SER A 145 22.73 -1.97 -5.07
N ILE A 146 22.55 -0.71 -4.68
CA ILE A 146 22.15 0.37 -5.60
C ILE A 146 23.19 0.54 -6.73
N GLN A 147 24.49 0.45 -6.42
CA GLN A 147 25.55 0.51 -7.42
C GLN A 147 25.48 -0.69 -8.37
N GLU A 148 25.26 -1.90 -7.86
CA GLU A 148 25.10 -3.10 -8.70
C GLU A 148 23.86 -3.01 -9.58
N THR A 149 22.77 -2.39 -9.11
CA THR A 149 21.56 -2.17 -9.91
C THR A 149 21.86 -1.34 -11.15
N MET A 150 22.69 -0.30 -11.04
CA MET A 150 23.16 0.50 -12.17
C MET A 150 24.04 -0.34 -13.11
N ASP A 151 25.06 -1.00 -12.54
CA ASP A 151 26.12 -1.62 -13.32
C ASP A 151 25.62 -2.86 -14.07
N LEU A 152 24.89 -3.75 -13.38
CA LEU A 152 24.36 -4.98 -13.96
C LEU A 152 23.22 -4.71 -14.94
N ALA A 153 22.47 -3.60 -14.78
CA ALA A 153 21.52 -3.15 -15.79
C ALA A 153 22.23 -2.82 -17.11
N VAL A 154 23.37 -2.12 -17.08
CA VAL A 154 24.15 -1.82 -18.30
C VAL A 154 24.61 -3.12 -18.95
N ILE A 155 25.15 -4.04 -18.15
CA ILE A 155 25.62 -5.35 -18.62
C ILE A 155 24.47 -6.15 -19.24
N SER A 156 23.27 -6.15 -18.65
CA SER A 156 22.09 -6.82 -19.22
C SER A 156 21.66 -6.22 -20.56
N HIS A 157 21.61 -4.90 -20.68
CA HIS A 157 21.23 -4.23 -21.95
C HIS A 157 22.24 -4.46 -23.08
N LEU A 158 23.52 -4.60 -22.75
CA LEU A 158 24.54 -4.96 -23.74
C LEU A 158 24.49 -6.46 -24.10
N SER A 159 24.35 -7.32 -23.08
CA SER A 159 24.35 -8.78 -23.25
C SER A 159 23.12 -9.27 -24.02
N THR A 160 21.95 -8.69 -23.78
CA THR A 160 20.69 -9.07 -24.47
C THR A 160 20.79 -8.88 -25.97
N LEU A 161 21.44 -7.80 -26.43
CA LEU A 161 21.63 -7.51 -27.86
C LEU A 161 22.51 -8.56 -28.56
N LYS A 162 23.66 -8.91 -27.95
CA LYS A 162 24.60 -9.89 -28.53
C LYS A 162 24.09 -11.32 -28.44
N SER A 163 23.51 -11.71 -27.30
CA SER A 163 23.00 -13.07 -27.07
C SER A 163 21.64 -13.34 -27.72
N LYS A 164 20.86 -12.29 -27.98
CA LYS A 164 19.45 -12.34 -28.40
C LYS A 164 18.50 -12.91 -27.34
N VAL A 165 19.01 -13.23 -26.15
CA VAL A 165 18.25 -13.71 -25.00
C VAL A 165 17.75 -12.50 -24.22
N PRO A 166 16.43 -12.35 -23.97
CA PRO A 166 15.91 -11.27 -23.16
C PRO A 166 16.29 -11.44 -21.67
N PHE A 167 16.40 -10.34 -20.93
CA PHE A 167 16.83 -10.36 -19.53
C PHE A 167 15.78 -9.78 -18.57
N VAL A 168 15.70 -10.35 -17.38
CA VAL A 168 15.19 -9.69 -16.18
C VAL A 168 16.41 -9.22 -15.39
N ASN A 169 16.53 -7.91 -15.20
CA ASN A 169 17.46 -7.32 -14.25
C ASN A 169 16.70 -6.97 -12.97
N PHE A 170 16.91 -7.74 -11.91
CA PHE A 170 16.17 -7.62 -10.67
C PHE A 170 17.04 -7.26 -9.46
N PHE A 171 16.39 -6.60 -8.50
CA PHE A 171 16.96 -6.14 -7.25
C PHE A 171 15.85 -6.10 -6.20
N ASP A 172 16.22 -6.16 -4.92
CA ASP A 172 15.25 -6.43 -3.86
C ASP A 172 14.31 -5.24 -3.62
N GLY A 173 13.00 -5.51 -3.67
CA GLY A 173 11.93 -4.56 -3.40
C GLY A 173 12.08 -3.95 -2.01
N PHE A 174 11.86 -2.64 -1.91
CA PHE A 174 12.22 -1.77 -0.78
C PHE A 174 13.71 -1.78 -0.41
N ARG A 175 14.26 -2.91 0.01
CA ARG A 175 15.62 -3.05 0.57
C ARG A 175 16.71 -2.46 -0.32
N THR A 176 16.59 -2.63 -1.64
CA THR A 176 17.50 -1.99 -2.63
C THR A 176 16.78 -0.92 -3.45
N SER A 177 15.53 -1.17 -3.86
CA SER A 177 14.79 -0.23 -4.72
C SER A 177 14.54 1.16 -4.09
N HIS A 178 14.43 1.24 -2.76
CA HIS A 178 14.07 2.45 -2.00
C HIS A 178 15.14 2.89 -1.00
N GLU A 179 16.20 2.10 -0.81
CA GLU A 179 17.38 2.56 -0.09
C GLU A 179 18.08 3.65 -0.93
N ILE A 180 18.41 4.76 -0.31
CA ILE A 180 19.20 5.82 -0.93
C ILE A 180 20.66 5.59 -0.57
N GLN A 181 21.53 5.57 -1.56
CA GLN A 181 22.96 5.45 -1.37
C GLN A 181 23.72 6.41 -2.29
N LYS A 182 24.86 6.93 -1.81
CA LYS A 182 25.81 7.65 -2.66
C LYS A 182 26.53 6.66 -3.59
N VAL A 183 26.28 6.78 -4.90
CA VAL A 183 26.81 5.87 -5.93
C VAL A 183 27.51 6.63 -7.06
N GLU A 184 28.35 5.92 -7.81
CA GLU A 184 28.97 6.41 -9.03
C GLU A 184 27.99 6.25 -10.21
N ILE A 185 27.58 7.38 -10.79
CA ILE A 185 26.68 7.43 -11.94
C ILE A 185 27.47 7.20 -13.22
N ILE A 186 26.97 6.33 -14.08
CA ILE A 186 27.52 6.09 -15.41
C ILE A 186 26.88 7.09 -16.40
N PRO A 187 27.65 7.96 -17.07
CA PRO A 187 27.12 8.85 -18.10
C PRO A 187 26.60 8.08 -19.33
N TYR A 188 25.64 8.66 -20.05
CA TYR A 188 25.07 8.03 -21.26
C TYR A 188 26.11 7.92 -22.38
N GLU A 189 27.05 8.84 -22.43
CA GLU A 189 28.18 8.82 -23.37
C GLU A 189 29.04 7.58 -23.14
N THR A 190 29.35 7.26 -21.88
CA THR A 190 30.09 6.04 -21.52
C THR A 190 29.30 4.77 -21.87
N MET A 191 27.98 4.78 -21.69
CA MET A 191 27.12 3.65 -22.10
C MET A 191 27.11 3.48 -23.62
N ALA A 192 27.05 4.57 -24.37
CA ALA A 192 27.07 4.57 -25.83
C ALA A 192 28.41 4.05 -26.38
N GLU A 193 29.53 4.34 -25.71
CA GLU A 193 30.85 3.80 -26.06
C GLU A 193 30.97 2.28 -25.88
N LEU A 194 30.19 1.69 -24.96
CA LEU A 194 30.12 0.24 -24.77
C LEU A 194 29.14 -0.45 -25.74
N LEU A 195 28.25 0.32 -26.38
CA LEU A 195 27.21 -0.19 -27.27
C LEU A 195 27.78 -0.57 -28.64
N GLU A 196 27.73 -1.85 -28.97
CA GLU A 196 28.13 -2.35 -30.28
C GLU A 196 26.98 -2.25 -31.29
N MET A 197 26.95 -1.16 -32.08
CA MET A 197 25.87 -0.85 -33.02
C MET A 197 25.52 -1.96 -34.02
N LYS A 198 26.45 -2.86 -34.35
CA LYS A 198 26.18 -4.02 -35.21
C LYS A 198 25.03 -4.89 -34.70
N TYR A 199 24.90 -5.06 -33.37
CA TYR A 199 23.83 -5.88 -32.79
C TYR A 199 22.47 -5.16 -32.79
N VAL A 200 22.48 -3.82 -32.71
CA VAL A 200 21.27 -3.01 -32.91
C VAL A 200 20.81 -3.12 -34.37
N THR A 201 21.73 -3.09 -35.33
CA THR A 201 21.43 -3.32 -36.75
C THR A 201 20.86 -4.72 -36.99
N GLU A 202 21.49 -5.78 -36.47
CA GLU A 202 20.98 -7.17 -36.57
C GLU A 202 19.56 -7.32 -35.98
N PHE A 203 19.27 -6.63 -34.88
CA PHE A 203 17.93 -6.61 -34.30
C PHE A 203 16.92 -5.97 -35.26
N ARG A 204 17.22 -4.78 -35.79
CA ARG A 204 16.35 -4.05 -36.72
C ARG A 204 16.16 -4.77 -38.06
N GLU A 205 17.16 -5.52 -38.53
CA GLU A 205 17.05 -6.33 -39.75
C GLU A 205 16.05 -7.49 -39.62
N ARG A 206 15.79 -7.97 -38.40
CA ARG A 206 14.79 -9.01 -38.09
C ARG A 206 13.38 -8.46 -37.82
N ALA A 207 13.19 -7.14 -37.92
CA ALA A 207 11.91 -6.52 -37.63
C ALA A 207 10.85 -6.86 -38.68
N MET A 208 9.59 -6.95 -38.24
CA MET A 208 8.44 -7.05 -39.14
C MET A 208 8.28 -5.74 -39.92
N ASN A 209 8.49 -5.79 -41.23
CA ASN A 209 8.39 -4.63 -42.12
C ASN A 209 7.77 -5.03 -43.46
N PRO A 210 6.73 -4.34 -43.98
CA PRO A 210 6.11 -4.68 -45.26
C PRO A 210 7.04 -4.54 -46.49
N GLU A 211 8.14 -3.80 -46.40
CA GLU A 211 9.17 -3.73 -47.45
C GLU A 211 10.04 -5.01 -47.50
N LYS A 212 10.11 -5.74 -46.39
CA LYS A 212 10.78 -7.04 -46.24
C LYS A 212 9.86 -8.00 -45.49
N PRO A 213 8.70 -8.36 -46.08
CA PRO A 213 7.65 -9.03 -45.35
C PRO A 213 8.11 -10.41 -44.87
N MET A 214 7.84 -10.69 -43.60
CA MET A 214 8.11 -11.98 -42.97
C MET A 214 6.92 -12.39 -42.11
N MET A 215 6.75 -13.69 -41.91
CA MET A 215 5.71 -14.23 -41.04
C MET A 215 6.34 -14.84 -39.80
N LYS A 216 5.86 -14.45 -38.63
CA LYS A 216 6.09 -15.18 -37.38
C LYS A 216 5.07 -16.31 -37.28
N VAL A 217 5.54 -17.53 -37.05
CA VAL A 217 4.69 -18.72 -37.10
C VAL A 217 3.61 -18.65 -36.02
N GLY A 218 2.34 -18.73 -36.43
CA GLY A 218 1.19 -18.67 -35.52
C GLY A 218 0.91 -20.00 -34.80
N ALA A 219 1.13 -21.14 -35.46
CA ALA A 219 0.90 -22.48 -34.89
C ALA A 219 1.80 -23.53 -35.55
N GLN A 220 2.21 -24.54 -34.78
CA GLN A 220 2.98 -25.69 -35.23
C GLN A 220 2.35 -26.99 -34.69
N ASN A 221 2.41 -28.05 -35.48
CA ASN A 221 1.98 -29.40 -35.07
C ASN A 221 3.10 -30.14 -34.31
N PRO A 222 2.80 -31.28 -33.65
CA PRO A 222 3.78 -32.06 -32.89
C PRO A 222 4.95 -32.60 -33.72
N ASP A 223 4.79 -32.74 -35.03
CA ASP A 223 5.81 -33.26 -35.96
C ASP A 223 7.01 -32.31 -36.13
N VAL A 224 6.87 -31.01 -35.83
CA VAL A 224 7.95 -30.01 -35.97
C VAL A 224 8.13 -29.09 -34.76
N TYR A 225 7.17 -29.01 -33.83
CA TYR A 225 7.25 -28.09 -32.70
C TYR A 225 8.46 -28.36 -31.80
N PHE A 226 8.75 -29.63 -31.51
CA PHE A 226 9.89 -29.99 -30.66
C PHE A 226 11.21 -29.56 -31.30
N GLN A 227 11.41 -29.86 -32.58
CA GLN A 227 12.59 -29.43 -33.33
C GLN A 227 12.71 -27.91 -33.35
N GLY A 228 11.60 -27.19 -33.57
CA GLY A 228 11.54 -25.74 -33.51
C GLY A 228 11.97 -25.18 -32.15
N ARG A 229 11.52 -25.80 -31.06
CA ARG A 229 11.82 -25.35 -29.69
C ARG A 229 13.30 -25.50 -29.31
N GLU A 230 13.98 -26.52 -29.84
CA GLU A 230 15.39 -26.80 -29.60
C GLU A 230 16.35 -25.96 -30.48
N THR A 231 15.84 -25.25 -31.50
CA THR A 231 16.68 -24.40 -32.37
C THR A 231 17.45 -23.31 -31.63
N VAL A 232 16.96 -22.91 -30.45
CA VAL A 232 17.51 -21.78 -29.69
C VAL A 232 18.67 -22.18 -28.77
N ASN A 233 18.94 -23.47 -28.55
CA ASN A 233 19.88 -23.95 -27.52
C ASN A 233 21.26 -23.28 -27.60
N LYS A 234 21.82 -23.17 -28.82
CA LYS A 234 23.13 -22.54 -29.04
C LYS A 234 23.22 -21.10 -28.55
N PHE A 235 22.12 -20.36 -28.53
CA PHE A 235 22.09 -18.98 -28.00
C PHE A 235 22.17 -18.97 -26.48
N TYR A 236 21.50 -19.91 -25.82
CA TYR A 236 21.54 -20.07 -24.36
C TYR A 236 22.87 -20.64 -23.87
N ASP A 237 23.45 -21.59 -24.61
CA ASP A 237 24.75 -22.20 -24.27
C ASP A 237 25.88 -21.17 -24.21
N VAL A 238 25.88 -20.18 -25.13
CA VAL A 238 26.92 -19.15 -25.20
C VAL A 238 26.60 -17.89 -24.38
N ALA A 239 25.35 -17.72 -23.94
CA ALA A 239 24.92 -16.52 -23.23
C ALA A 239 25.72 -16.24 -21.93
N PRO A 240 26.04 -17.22 -21.07
CA PRO A 240 26.90 -16.98 -19.91
C PRO A 240 28.28 -16.39 -20.27
N GLY A 241 28.91 -16.90 -21.33
CA GLY A 241 30.19 -16.38 -21.82
C GLY A 241 30.09 -14.95 -22.34
N ILE A 242 29.00 -14.61 -23.05
CA ILE A 242 28.71 -13.25 -23.50
C ILE A 242 28.52 -12.29 -22.32
N VAL A 243 27.80 -12.72 -21.28
CA VAL A 243 27.62 -11.91 -20.07
C VAL A 243 28.97 -11.65 -19.39
N GLN A 244 29.81 -12.69 -19.25
CA GLN A 244 31.15 -12.52 -18.66
C GLN A 244 32.04 -11.60 -19.51
N GLU A 245 31.95 -11.66 -20.84
CA GLU A 245 32.63 -10.72 -21.74
C GLU A 245 32.22 -9.28 -21.47
N TYR A 246 30.92 -8.99 -21.34
CA TYR A 246 30.46 -7.63 -21.03
C TYR A 246 30.79 -7.19 -19.60
N MET A 247 30.81 -8.11 -18.62
CA MET A 247 31.35 -7.81 -17.28
C MET A 247 32.82 -7.38 -17.34
N ASN A 248 33.64 -8.03 -18.18
CA ASN A 248 35.05 -7.69 -18.34
C ASN A 248 35.23 -6.34 -19.08
N LYS A 249 34.51 -6.13 -20.19
CA LYS A 249 34.50 -4.83 -20.91
C LYS A 249 34.05 -3.68 -20.00
N PHE A 250 33.04 -3.93 -19.17
CA PHE A 250 32.57 -2.99 -18.17
C PHE A 250 33.69 -2.66 -17.19
N ALA A 251 34.38 -3.66 -16.66
CA ALA A 251 35.49 -3.48 -15.73
C ALA A 251 36.67 -2.70 -16.34
N GLU A 252 37.04 -2.99 -17.59
CA GLU A 252 38.09 -2.25 -18.31
C GLU A 252 37.74 -0.77 -18.46
N LYS A 253 36.46 -0.46 -18.69
CA LYS A 253 35.99 0.91 -18.93
C LYS A 253 35.75 1.70 -17.64
N ILE A 254 35.19 1.06 -16.62
CA ILE A 254 34.59 1.69 -15.45
C ILE A 254 35.34 1.34 -14.15
N GLY A 255 36.14 0.27 -14.16
CA GLY A 255 37.02 -0.13 -13.06
C GLY A 255 36.38 -1.04 -12.00
N ARG A 256 35.10 -1.43 -12.17
CA ARG A 256 34.41 -2.36 -11.26
C ARG A 256 34.22 -3.71 -11.96
N GLN A 257 34.84 -4.75 -11.40
CA GLN A 257 34.79 -6.11 -11.94
C GLN A 257 33.63 -6.91 -11.37
N TYR A 258 32.93 -7.62 -12.25
CA TYR A 258 31.90 -8.59 -11.89
C TYR A 258 32.22 -9.96 -12.50
N ARG A 259 31.68 -11.02 -11.89
CA ARG A 259 31.64 -12.37 -12.46
C ARG A 259 30.22 -12.91 -12.40
N LEU A 260 29.96 -13.98 -13.16
CA LEU A 260 28.68 -14.69 -13.09
C LEU A 260 28.35 -15.12 -11.64
N PHE A 261 29.39 -15.59 -10.95
CA PHE A 261 29.42 -15.93 -9.53
C PHE A 261 30.68 -15.31 -8.93
N ASP A 262 30.52 -14.36 -8.00
CA ASP A 262 31.65 -13.72 -7.32
C ASP A 262 31.87 -14.35 -5.95
N TYR A 263 33.12 -14.75 -5.67
CA TYR A 263 33.54 -15.24 -4.36
C TYR A 263 34.10 -14.11 -3.50
N THR A 264 33.75 -14.10 -2.21
CA THR A 264 34.34 -13.22 -1.19
C THR A 264 34.60 -14.01 0.09
N GLY A 265 35.68 -13.69 0.81
CA GLY A 265 36.06 -14.38 2.06
C GLY A 265 37.45 -15.02 2.04
N ALA A 266 37.68 -15.94 2.98
CA ALA A 266 38.99 -16.52 3.21
C ALA A 266 39.39 -17.45 2.04
N PRO A 267 40.58 -17.31 1.42
CA PRO A 267 41.00 -18.19 0.34
C PRO A 267 40.99 -19.68 0.68
N ASP A 268 41.13 -20.02 1.97
CA ASP A 268 41.07 -21.36 2.54
C ASP A 268 39.77 -21.65 3.31
N ALA A 269 38.66 -20.96 2.97
CA ALA A 269 37.37 -21.16 3.63
C ALA A 269 36.91 -22.63 3.60
N GLU A 270 36.39 -23.11 4.71
CA GLU A 270 35.91 -24.50 4.87
C GLU A 270 34.40 -24.61 4.67
N LYS A 271 33.68 -23.52 4.92
CA LYS A 271 32.23 -23.40 4.78
C LYS A 271 31.86 -22.08 4.10
N ILE A 272 30.86 -22.12 3.21
CA ILE A 272 30.40 -20.93 2.50
C ILE A 272 28.88 -20.80 2.50
N ILE A 273 28.41 -19.57 2.27
CA ILE A 273 27.02 -19.27 1.94
C ILE A 273 26.92 -18.94 0.45
N VAL A 274 25.92 -19.49 -0.25
CA VAL A 274 25.54 -19.08 -1.61
C VAL A 274 24.23 -18.30 -1.52
N SER A 275 24.21 -17.06 -1.99
CA SER A 275 23.00 -16.24 -1.98
C SER A 275 22.97 -15.25 -3.15
N MET A 276 21.85 -14.53 -3.25
CA MET A 276 21.50 -13.66 -4.35
C MET A 276 20.71 -12.46 -3.83
N GLY A 277 20.82 -11.31 -4.51
CA GLY A 277 20.17 -10.07 -4.08
C GLY A 277 20.88 -9.38 -2.92
N SER A 278 20.15 -8.58 -2.14
CA SER A 278 20.73 -7.66 -1.17
C SER A 278 21.40 -8.34 0.03
N SER A 279 21.03 -9.59 0.30
CA SER A 279 21.69 -10.40 1.34
C SER A 279 23.18 -10.52 1.12
N THR A 280 23.63 -10.49 -0.14
CA THR A 280 25.04 -10.67 -0.50
C THR A 280 25.94 -9.56 0.04
N GLU A 281 25.41 -8.34 0.26
CA GLU A 281 26.14 -7.26 0.91
C GLU A 281 26.25 -7.48 2.43
N THR A 282 25.15 -7.83 3.11
CA THR A 282 25.19 -8.15 4.56
C THR A 282 26.06 -9.38 4.85
N ILE A 283 26.00 -10.40 3.98
CA ILE A 283 26.84 -11.60 4.11
C ILE A 283 28.32 -11.24 3.96
N GLU A 284 28.68 -10.42 2.97
CA GLU A 284 30.06 -9.98 2.81
C GLU A 284 30.55 -9.16 4.01
N GLU A 285 29.74 -8.23 4.52
CA GLU A 285 30.07 -7.46 5.72
C GLU A 285 30.32 -8.39 6.92
N THR A 286 29.47 -9.40 7.10
CA THR A 286 29.62 -10.39 8.16
C THR A 286 30.86 -11.27 7.96
N VAL A 287 31.12 -11.74 6.73
CA VAL A 287 32.31 -12.53 6.39
C VAL A 287 33.58 -11.73 6.70
N ASN A 288 33.61 -10.45 6.36
CA ASN A 288 34.73 -9.56 6.68
C ASN A 288 34.96 -9.45 8.20
N TYR A 289 33.88 -9.34 8.97
CA TYR A 289 33.93 -9.32 10.43
C TYR A 289 34.45 -10.64 11.02
N LEU A 290 33.91 -11.79 10.58
CA LEU A 290 34.28 -13.11 11.10
C LEU A 290 35.71 -13.53 10.69
N ASN A 291 36.13 -13.22 9.45
CA ASN A 291 37.48 -13.52 8.99
C ASN A 291 38.55 -12.71 9.76
N LYS A 292 38.25 -11.47 10.16
CA LYS A 292 39.12 -10.70 11.08
C LYS A 292 39.28 -11.37 12.44
N GLN A 293 38.31 -12.20 12.85
CA GLN A 293 38.38 -13.01 14.08
C GLN A 293 39.01 -14.39 13.86
N GLY A 294 39.50 -14.67 12.64
CA GLY A 294 40.17 -15.93 12.30
C GLY A 294 39.23 -17.06 11.86
N GLU A 295 37.94 -16.80 11.68
CA GLU A 295 37.04 -17.79 11.09
C GLU A 295 37.36 -18.00 9.60
N LYS A 296 37.22 -19.24 9.12
CA LYS A 296 37.49 -19.65 7.74
C LYS A 296 36.21 -19.72 6.92
N VAL A 297 35.57 -18.57 6.73
CA VAL A 297 34.29 -18.46 6.04
C VAL A 297 34.38 -17.66 4.75
N GLY A 298 33.45 -17.94 3.84
CA GLY A 298 33.29 -17.15 2.62
C GLY A 298 31.88 -17.22 2.08
N ALA A 299 31.65 -16.53 0.97
CA ALA A 299 30.36 -16.48 0.32
C ALA A 299 30.49 -16.41 -1.21
N ILE A 300 29.47 -16.92 -1.89
CA ILE A 300 29.26 -16.76 -3.32
C ILE A 300 28.08 -15.84 -3.53
N LYS A 301 28.30 -14.78 -4.30
CA LYS A 301 27.28 -13.87 -4.77
C LYS A 301 26.86 -14.27 -6.17
N VAL A 302 25.62 -14.74 -6.33
CA VAL A 302 25.06 -15.12 -7.62
C VAL A 302 24.64 -13.85 -8.36
N ARG A 303 25.23 -13.59 -9.54
CA ARG A 303 24.86 -12.45 -10.40
C ARG A 303 23.97 -12.91 -11.54
N LEU A 304 24.46 -13.85 -12.34
CA LEU A 304 23.68 -14.47 -13.40
C LEU A 304 23.05 -15.77 -12.89
N TYR A 305 21.79 -15.71 -12.50
CA TYR A 305 21.03 -16.90 -12.07
C TYR A 305 20.51 -17.71 -13.26
N ARG A 306 20.15 -17.06 -14.37
CA ARG A 306 19.81 -17.74 -15.63
C ARG A 306 20.46 -17.02 -16.81
N PRO A 307 20.98 -17.74 -17.82
CA PRO A 307 21.24 -19.18 -17.81
C PRO A 307 22.28 -19.56 -16.73
N PHE A 308 22.04 -20.66 -16.02
CA PHE A 308 22.86 -21.06 -14.87
C PHE A 308 24.12 -21.80 -15.34
N SER A 309 25.30 -21.24 -15.13
CA SER A 309 26.56 -21.89 -15.48
C SER A 309 27.13 -22.67 -14.30
N ALA A 310 26.91 -23.99 -14.29
CA ALA A 310 27.47 -24.88 -13.26
C ALA A 310 29.01 -24.80 -13.22
N GLU A 311 29.66 -24.75 -14.39
CA GLU A 311 31.12 -24.61 -14.51
C GLU A 311 31.66 -23.35 -13.83
N ALA A 312 31.02 -22.19 -14.07
CA ALA A 312 31.43 -20.93 -13.47
C ALA A 312 31.22 -20.93 -11.94
N LEU A 313 30.12 -21.53 -11.46
CA LEU A 313 29.89 -21.70 -10.02
C LEU A 313 30.98 -22.57 -9.39
N ILE A 314 31.23 -23.77 -9.93
CA ILE A 314 32.22 -24.72 -9.39
C ILE A 314 33.61 -24.07 -9.35
N SER A 315 33.96 -23.32 -10.39
CA SER A 315 35.24 -22.59 -10.50
C SER A 315 35.39 -21.49 -9.45
N ALA A 316 34.29 -20.88 -9.02
CA ALA A 316 34.31 -19.83 -8.00
C ALA A 316 34.43 -20.39 -6.56
N ILE A 317 34.13 -21.67 -6.33
CA ILE A 317 34.14 -22.28 -4.98
C ILE A 317 35.56 -22.76 -4.63
N PRO A 318 36.20 -22.26 -3.55
CA PRO A 318 37.52 -22.71 -3.14
C PRO A 318 37.60 -24.22 -2.87
N ASN A 319 38.75 -24.83 -3.16
CA ASN A 319 38.93 -26.29 -3.02
C ASN A 319 38.84 -26.79 -1.57
N SER A 320 39.06 -25.92 -0.58
CA SER A 320 38.95 -26.21 0.85
C SER A 320 37.51 -26.37 1.34
N VAL A 321 36.52 -25.89 0.58
CA VAL A 321 35.11 -25.92 1.00
C VAL A 321 34.60 -27.35 1.12
N ARG A 322 33.93 -27.65 2.24
CA ARG A 322 33.27 -28.93 2.55
C ARG A 322 31.78 -28.78 2.87
N LYS A 323 31.34 -27.58 3.24
CA LYS A 323 29.94 -27.32 3.60
C LYS A 323 29.41 -26.05 2.93
N ILE A 324 28.19 -26.12 2.39
CA ILE A 324 27.51 -25.00 1.74
C ILE A 324 26.11 -24.85 2.35
N ALA A 325 25.76 -23.62 2.76
CA ALA A 325 24.38 -23.22 2.95
C ALA A 325 23.92 -22.37 1.75
N VAL A 326 22.83 -22.76 1.12
CA VAL A 326 22.18 -21.97 0.06
C VAL A 326 21.00 -21.24 0.64
N LEU A 327 20.93 -19.92 0.44
CA LEU A 327 19.89 -19.06 0.98
C LEU A 327 18.98 -18.55 -0.12
N ASP A 328 17.73 -19.01 -0.09
CA ASP A 328 16.68 -18.62 -1.01
C ASP A 328 15.74 -17.60 -0.36
N ARG A 329 15.48 -16.50 -1.08
CA ARG A 329 14.54 -15.46 -0.66
C ARG A 329 13.14 -15.74 -1.25
N THR A 330 12.68 -16.98 -1.17
CA THR A 330 11.35 -17.40 -1.67
C THR A 330 10.87 -18.60 -0.87
N LYS A 331 9.62 -19.03 -1.10
CA LYS A 331 9.08 -20.29 -0.59
C LYS A 331 8.27 -20.96 -1.70
N GLU A 332 8.60 -22.21 -2.01
CA GLU A 332 7.81 -23.06 -2.91
C GLU A 332 7.18 -24.20 -2.09
N PRO A 333 5.93 -24.05 -1.59
CA PRO A 333 5.30 -25.06 -0.75
C PRO A 333 5.22 -26.42 -1.45
N GLY A 334 5.73 -27.48 -0.79
CA GLY A 334 5.73 -28.85 -1.32
C GLY A 334 6.90 -29.19 -2.24
N SER A 335 7.82 -28.25 -2.53
CA SER A 335 9.04 -28.55 -3.27
C SER A 335 10.05 -29.35 -2.44
N LEU A 336 11.00 -30.03 -3.11
CA LEU A 336 12.13 -30.70 -2.45
C LEU A 336 13.14 -29.72 -1.82
N GLY A 337 13.08 -28.46 -2.23
CA GLY A 337 13.92 -27.36 -1.80
C GLY A 337 13.74 -26.18 -2.76
N GLU A 338 14.16 -25.00 -2.34
CA GLU A 338 13.98 -23.78 -3.11
C GLU A 338 14.87 -23.72 -4.39
N PRO A 339 14.55 -22.84 -5.37
CA PRO A 339 15.14 -22.87 -6.69
C PRO A 339 16.67 -22.77 -6.72
N LEU A 340 17.29 -21.84 -5.98
CA LEU A 340 18.75 -21.69 -5.99
C LEU A 340 19.42 -22.88 -5.32
N TYR A 341 18.86 -23.38 -4.21
CA TYR A 341 19.32 -24.62 -3.59
C TYR A 341 19.35 -25.79 -4.57
N LEU A 342 18.29 -26.02 -5.34
CA LEU A 342 18.23 -27.13 -6.29
C LEU A 342 19.29 -27.02 -7.40
N ASP A 343 19.54 -25.81 -7.91
CA ASP A 343 20.56 -25.59 -8.94
C ASP A 343 21.98 -25.81 -8.40
N VAL A 344 22.24 -25.39 -7.16
CA VAL A 344 23.54 -25.61 -6.50
C VAL A 344 23.74 -27.10 -6.23
N VAL A 345 22.74 -27.83 -5.73
CA VAL A 345 22.82 -29.29 -5.53
C VAL A 345 23.17 -29.99 -6.84
N ALA A 346 22.44 -29.71 -7.91
CA ALA A 346 22.69 -30.31 -9.23
C ALA A 346 24.12 -30.01 -9.72
N SER A 347 24.59 -28.78 -9.53
CA SER A 347 25.93 -28.35 -9.93
C SER A 347 27.03 -29.06 -9.13
N ILE A 348 26.91 -29.12 -7.80
CA ILE A 348 27.88 -29.81 -6.94
C ILE A 348 27.91 -31.31 -7.25
N THR A 349 26.74 -31.95 -7.39
CA THR A 349 26.66 -33.36 -7.77
C THR A 349 27.36 -33.63 -9.10
N SER A 350 27.17 -32.76 -10.10
CA SER A 350 27.83 -32.89 -11.41
C SER A 350 29.35 -32.73 -11.35
N SER A 351 29.87 -32.00 -10.37
CA SER A 351 31.31 -31.77 -10.18
C SER A 351 32.05 -32.95 -9.54
N GLY A 352 31.32 -33.88 -8.90
CA GLY A 352 31.91 -34.96 -8.11
C GLY A 352 32.60 -34.52 -6.81
N ARG A 353 32.51 -33.24 -6.43
CA ARG A 353 33.06 -32.74 -5.15
C ARG A 353 32.21 -33.23 -3.98
N ASP A 354 32.85 -33.83 -2.98
CA ASP A 354 32.21 -34.23 -1.72
C ASP A 354 31.98 -33.01 -0.82
N ILE A 355 30.87 -32.31 -1.05
CA ILE A 355 30.46 -31.12 -0.31
C ILE A 355 29.03 -31.33 0.19
N LYS A 356 28.81 -31.14 1.49
CA LYS A 356 27.48 -31.16 2.07
C LYS A 356 26.77 -29.83 1.76
N VAL A 357 25.66 -29.91 1.02
CA VAL A 357 24.82 -28.75 0.66
C VAL A 357 23.51 -28.80 1.45
N ILE A 358 23.22 -27.73 2.18
CA ILE A 358 21.92 -27.50 2.84
C ILE A 358 21.27 -26.23 2.27
N GLY A 359 19.96 -26.12 2.42
CA GLY A 359 19.17 -25.01 1.90
C GLY A 359 18.33 -24.42 3.02
N GLY A 360 18.17 -23.10 3.02
CA GLY A 360 17.34 -22.39 3.97
C GLY A 360 16.71 -21.14 3.38
N ARG A 361 15.63 -20.70 4.01
CA ARG A 361 14.86 -19.52 3.60
C ARG A 361 15.10 -18.35 4.53
N TYR A 362 15.11 -17.15 3.96
CA TYR A 362 15.26 -15.90 4.68
C TYR A 362 14.47 -14.78 4.02
N GLY A 363 14.28 -13.67 4.72
CA GLY A 363 13.99 -12.38 4.10
C GLY A 363 12.68 -12.26 3.31
N LEU A 364 11.75 -13.21 3.48
CA LEU A 364 10.42 -13.15 2.84
C LEU A 364 9.71 -11.86 3.23
N SER A 365 9.10 -11.18 2.27
CA SER A 365 8.39 -9.91 2.51
C SER A 365 9.22 -8.88 3.29
N SER A 366 10.48 -8.68 2.88
CA SER A 366 11.46 -7.81 3.56
C SER A 366 11.65 -8.10 5.06
N LYS A 367 11.42 -9.34 5.52
CA LYS A 367 11.88 -9.76 6.85
C LYS A 367 13.37 -9.42 6.98
N GLU A 368 13.76 -8.92 8.14
CA GLU A 368 15.15 -8.52 8.36
C GLU A 368 16.12 -9.68 8.19
N PHE A 369 17.33 -9.33 7.75
CA PHE A 369 18.43 -10.26 7.59
C PHE A 369 19.72 -9.58 8.02
N THR A 370 20.04 -9.73 9.31
CA THR A 370 21.13 -9.03 9.99
C THR A 370 22.42 -9.85 10.00
N PRO A 371 23.58 -9.25 10.33
CA PRO A 371 24.82 -10.00 10.50
C PRO A 371 24.72 -11.15 11.50
N THR A 372 23.96 -10.98 12.59
CA THR A 372 23.72 -12.04 13.58
C THR A 372 22.99 -13.23 12.98
N MET A 373 22.04 -12.98 12.07
CA MET A 373 21.34 -14.02 11.34
C MET A 373 22.28 -14.74 10.35
N VAL A 374 23.17 -14.01 9.67
CA VAL A 374 24.21 -14.61 8.83
C VAL A 374 25.13 -15.53 9.65
N LYS A 375 25.58 -15.07 10.82
CA LYS A 375 26.39 -15.88 11.72
C LYS A 375 25.64 -17.14 12.17
N ALA A 376 24.36 -17.05 12.51
CA ALA A 376 23.53 -18.20 12.87
C ALA A 376 23.48 -19.27 11.75
N VAL A 377 23.54 -18.86 10.48
CA VAL A 377 23.64 -19.80 9.34
C VAL A 377 25.01 -20.51 9.32
N TYR A 378 26.11 -19.78 9.53
CA TYR A 378 27.44 -20.40 9.65
C TYR A 378 27.57 -21.32 10.87
N ASP A 379 26.95 -20.96 11.99
CA ASP A 379 26.90 -21.78 13.20
C ASP A 379 26.05 -23.05 12.95
N HIS A 380 24.96 -22.93 12.20
CA HIS A 380 24.15 -24.08 11.80
C HIS A 380 24.92 -25.05 10.88
N LEU A 381 25.82 -24.55 10.02
CA LEU A 381 26.72 -25.41 9.23
C LEU A 381 27.71 -26.19 10.11
N ASP A 382 28.12 -25.64 11.25
CA ASP A 382 28.99 -26.34 12.21
C ASP A 382 28.21 -27.32 13.10
N GLY A 383 26.97 -26.97 13.44
CA GLY A 383 26.09 -27.75 14.30
C GLY A 383 25.27 -28.80 13.53
N ARG A 384 23.93 -28.70 13.66
CA ARG A 384 22.99 -29.70 13.11
C ARG A 384 23.14 -29.88 11.60
N CYS A 385 23.45 -28.79 10.88
CA CYS A 385 23.69 -28.79 9.44
C CYS A 385 22.57 -29.54 8.69
N THR A 386 21.32 -29.18 8.99
CA THR A 386 20.11 -29.76 8.39
C THR A 386 19.57 -28.86 7.28
N HIS A 387 19.09 -29.48 6.21
CA HIS A 387 18.37 -28.80 5.13
C HIS A 387 16.98 -28.34 5.58
N ASN A 388 16.36 -27.45 4.79
CA ASN A 388 15.01 -26.91 4.97
C ASN A 388 14.84 -26.01 6.20
N PHE A 389 15.87 -25.25 6.57
CA PHE A 389 15.81 -24.35 7.72
C PHE A 389 15.22 -22.96 7.35
N THR A 390 14.83 -22.19 8.36
CA THR A 390 14.45 -20.78 8.22
C THR A 390 15.33 -19.90 9.11
N VAL A 391 15.50 -18.63 8.77
CA VAL A 391 16.24 -17.65 9.58
C VAL A 391 15.48 -16.32 9.61
N GLY A 392 15.46 -15.67 10.77
CA GLY A 392 14.74 -14.40 11.00
C GLY A 392 13.30 -14.56 11.51
N ILE A 393 12.88 -15.76 11.89
CA ILE A 393 11.58 -16.05 12.52
C ILE A 393 11.76 -17.08 13.64
N GLU A 394 10.77 -17.19 14.52
CA GLU A 394 10.61 -18.33 15.45
C GLU A 394 9.58 -19.31 14.90
N ASP A 395 10.04 -20.45 14.39
CA ASP A 395 9.18 -21.54 13.91
C ASP A 395 9.07 -22.63 14.98
N ASP A 396 8.15 -22.40 15.91
CA ASP A 396 7.76 -23.31 16.99
C ASP A 396 6.78 -24.41 16.55
N VAL A 397 6.40 -24.45 15.27
CA VAL A 397 5.49 -25.46 14.71
C VAL A 397 6.26 -26.60 14.07
N THR A 398 7.26 -26.29 13.23
CA THR A 398 8.05 -27.32 12.54
C THR A 398 9.48 -27.43 13.05
N GLY A 399 9.93 -26.48 13.89
CA GLY A 399 11.29 -26.45 14.45
C GLY A 399 12.37 -26.17 13.40
N ALA A 400 11.99 -25.59 12.25
CA ALA A 400 12.90 -25.31 11.14
C ALA A 400 13.77 -24.06 11.35
N SER A 401 13.38 -23.14 12.23
CA SER A 401 14.15 -21.92 12.46
C SER A 401 15.50 -22.20 13.13
N VAL A 402 16.56 -21.56 12.66
CA VAL A 402 17.87 -21.60 13.32
C VAL A 402 17.88 -20.66 14.52
N THR A 403 18.57 -21.06 15.59
CA THR A 403 18.72 -20.23 16.79
C THR A 403 19.59 -19.02 16.51
N ILE A 404 19.09 -17.83 16.82
CA ILE A 404 19.86 -16.58 16.69
C ILE A 404 20.68 -16.38 17.97
N GLY A 405 22.00 -16.22 17.82
CA GLY A 405 22.92 -16.01 18.92
C GLY A 405 22.94 -14.56 19.44
N LYS A 406 23.97 -14.22 20.22
CA LYS A 406 24.20 -12.85 20.68
C LYS A 406 24.36 -11.91 19.48
N GLU A 407 23.78 -10.72 19.59
CA GLU A 407 23.91 -9.68 18.57
C GLU A 407 25.38 -9.38 18.24
N ILE A 408 25.66 -9.14 16.97
CA ILE A 408 26.98 -8.74 16.46
C ILE A 408 26.84 -7.42 15.71
N ASP A 409 27.81 -6.52 15.91
CA ASP A 409 27.94 -5.28 15.16
C ASP A 409 29.07 -5.45 14.14
N ALA A 410 28.69 -5.72 12.89
CA ALA A 410 29.62 -5.95 11.78
C ALA A 410 29.89 -4.67 10.97
N GLU A 411 29.28 -3.54 11.32
CA GLU A 411 29.44 -2.29 10.58
C GLU A 411 30.90 -1.80 10.65
N PRO A 412 31.41 -1.14 9.59
CA PRO A 412 32.74 -0.54 9.64
C PRO A 412 32.89 0.48 10.77
N GLU A 413 34.08 0.54 11.38
CA GLU A 413 34.39 1.55 12.39
C GLU A 413 34.20 2.97 11.83
N GLY A 414 33.65 3.87 12.65
CA GLY A 414 33.45 5.28 12.31
C GLY A 414 32.20 5.59 11.49
N VAL A 415 31.25 4.65 11.38
CA VAL A 415 29.91 4.93 10.83
C VAL A 415 29.04 5.59 11.90
N ILE A 416 28.46 6.75 11.58
CA ILE A 416 27.47 7.46 12.41
C ILE A 416 26.07 6.98 12.03
N ARG A 417 25.29 6.56 13.04
CA ARG A 417 23.98 5.93 12.88
C ARG A 417 22.88 6.78 13.49
N CYS A 418 21.90 7.19 12.67
CA CYS A 418 20.82 8.07 13.11
C CYS A 418 19.45 7.45 12.86
N LYS A 419 18.59 7.44 13.88
CA LYS A 419 17.23 6.91 13.84
C LYS A 419 16.22 8.04 14.08
N PHE A 420 15.19 8.13 13.25
CA PHE A 420 14.17 9.17 13.38
C PHE A 420 12.78 8.57 13.41
N TRP A 421 12.07 8.78 14.52
CA TRP A 421 10.67 8.43 14.72
C TRP A 421 9.79 9.61 14.31
N GLY A 422 9.11 9.44 13.19
CA GLY A 422 8.21 10.43 12.60
C GLY A 422 6.78 9.94 12.46
N TYR A 423 5.96 10.81 11.88
CA TYR A 423 4.54 10.64 11.66
C TYR A 423 4.21 10.79 10.16
N GLY A 424 3.38 9.90 9.62
CA GLY A 424 2.96 9.97 8.23
C GLY A 424 2.28 11.31 7.92
N SER A 425 2.95 12.14 7.10
CA SER A 425 2.62 13.53 6.70
C SER A 425 3.25 14.68 7.51
N ASP A 426 4.15 14.43 8.46
CA ASP A 426 4.87 15.48 9.19
C ASP A 426 6.09 16.07 8.44
N GLY A 427 6.53 15.39 7.38
CA GLY A 427 7.68 15.76 6.54
C GLY A 427 9.03 15.18 6.97
N THR A 428 9.10 14.34 8.01
CA THR A 428 10.32 13.71 8.54
C THR A 428 11.11 12.94 7.50
N VAL A 429 10.44 12.02 6.79
CA VAL A 429 11.08 11.24 5.71
C VAL A 429 11.63 12.15 4.61
N GLY A 430 10.89 13.20 4.24
CA GLY A 430 11.32 14.17 3.23
C GLY A 430 12.58 14.94 3.66
N ALA A 431 12.61 15.39 4.92
CA ALA A 431 13.78 16.03 5.52
C ALA A 431 14.98 15.09 5.54
N ASN A 432 14.81 13.84 5.97
CA ASN A 432 15.89 12.86 6.02
C ASN A 432 16.45 12.50 4.64
N LYS A 433 15.59 12.34 3.62
CA LYS A 433 16.02 12.19 2.22
C LYS A 433 16.84 13.38 1.74
N ASN A 434 16.46 14.59 2.17
CA ASN A 434 17.19 15.80 1.85
C ASN A 434 18.55 15.86 2.60
N SER A 435 18.58 15.53 3.89
CA SER A 435 19.81 15.46 4.69
C SER A 435 20.83 14.48 4.11
N ILE A 436 20.40 13.30 3.64
CA ILE A 436 21.27 12.32 2.96
C ILE A 436 21.90 12.91 1.69
N LYS A 437 21.13 13.70 0.93
CA LYS A 437 21.65 14.36 -0.28
C LYS A 437 22.58 15.51 0.07
N ILE A 438 22.25 16.32 1.08
CA ILE A 438 23.13 17.38 1.58
C ILE A 438 24.49 16.79 1.96
N ILE A 439 24.51 15.76 2.81
CA ILE A 439 25.75 15.17 3.31
C ILE A 439 26.47 14.40 2.20
N GLY A 440 25.75 13.55 1.46
CA GLY A 440 26.34 12.71 0.42
C GLY A 440 26.89 13.49 -0.78
N ASP A 441 26.18 14.52 -1.25
CA ASP A 441 26.55 15.26 -2.46
C ASP A 441 27.57 16.39 -2.19
N ASN A 442 27.78 16.81 -0.93
CA ASN A 442 28.69 17.92 -0.58
C ASN A 442 29.89 17.49 0.27
N THR A 443 30.03 16.22 0.62
CA THR A 443 31.19 15.69 1.38
C THR A 443 31.77 14.45 0.72
N ASP A 444 32.91 13.95 1.20
CA ASP A 444 33.50 12.69 0.76
C ASP A 444 32.90 11.45 1.46
N MET A 445 31.95 11.63 2.39
CA MET A 445 31.32 10.51 3.08
C MET A 445 30.42 9.71 2.15
N TYR A 446 30.34 8.40 2.41
CA TYR A 446 29.23 7.58 1.99
C TYR A 446 28.02 7.91 2.87
N ALA A 447 26.85 7.96 2.23
CA ALA A 447 25.58 8.19 2.89
C ALA A 447 24.62 7.08 2.47
N GLN A 448 23.91 6.52 3.45
CA GLN A 448 22.85 5.54 3.25
C GLN A 448 21.60 6.00 3.99
N GLY A 449 20.43 5.77 3.40
CA GLY A 449 19.16 5.91 4.12
C GLY A 449 18.10 4.90 3.70
N TYR A 450 17.45 4.32 4.70
CA TYR A 450 16.32 3.42 4.55
C TYR A 450 15.14 3.94 5.38
N PHE A 451 13.92 3.76 4.87
CA PHE A 451 12.71 4.33 5.46
C PHE A 451 11.66 3.25 5.63
N GLN A 452 11.30 2.97 6.88
CA GLN A 452 10.17 2.13 7.23
C GLN A 452 8.91 2.98 7.28
N TYR A 453 7.87 2.54 6.58
CA TYR A 453 6.57 3.17 6.59
C TYR A 453 5.56 2.20 7.17
N ASP A 454 4.63 2.72 7.95
CA ASP A 454 3.37 2.04 8.23
C ASP A 454 2.53 1.97 6.94
N SER A 455 1.74 0.92 6.86
CA SER A 455 0.68 0.73 5.86
C SER A 455 -0.40 1.83 5.87
N LYS A 456 -0.61 2.49 7.01
CA LYS A 456 -1.59 3.56 7.16
C LYS A 456 -1.15 4.79 6.36
N LYS A 457 -1.99 5.23 5.43
CA LYS A 457 -1.69 6.35 4.53
C LYS A 457 -1.50 7.69 5.22
N SER A 458 -2.19 7.92 6.34
CA SER A 458 -2.00 9.12 7.15
C SER A 458 -1.97 8.76 8.62
N GLY A 459 -1.02 9.37 9.31
CA GLY A 459 -0.75 9.17 10.73
C GLY A 459 -0.33 7.78 11.16
N GLY A 460 0.21 6.99 10.24
CA GLY A 460 1.04 5.85 10.60
C GLY A 460 2.43 6.29 11.08
N VAL A 461 3.14 5.40 11.75
CA VAL A 461 4.52 5.66 12.20
C VAL A 461 5.48 5.57 11.02
N THR A 462 6.50 6.41 11.00
CA THR A 462 7.62 6.29 10.05
C THR A 462 8.93 6.22 10.81
N ILE A 463 9.81 5.29 10.46
CA ILE A 463 11.14 5.18 11.07
C ILE A 463 12.19 5.34 9.97
N SER A 464 13.03 6.37 10.09
CA SER A 464 14.14 6.59 9.16
C SER A 464 15.43 6.08 9.78
N HIS A 465 16.20 5.33 9.00
CA HIS A 465 17.50 4.76 9.37
C HIS A 465 18.56 5.36 8.46
N LEU A 466 19.49 6.13 9.02
CA LEU A 466 20.53 6.82 8.27
C LEU A 466 21.91 6.36 8.76
N ARG A 467 22.84 6.20 7.81
CA ARG A 467 24.25 5.91 8.09
C ARG A 467 25.14 6.86 7.29
N PHE A 468 26.19 7.34 7.94
CA PHE A 468 27.21 8.19 7.32
C PHE A 468 28.61 7.71 7.72
N GLY A 469 29.53 7.59 6.76
CA GLY A 469 30.88 7.13 7.08
C GLY A 469 31.88 7.32 5.95
N LYS A 470 33.17 7.14 6.26
CA LYS A 470 34.26 7.25 5.26
C LYS A 470 34.45 5.97 4.42
N HIS A 471 33.89 4.86 4.89
CA HIS A 471 33.97 3.56 4.23
C HIS A 471 32.66 3.24 3.50
N LYS A 472 32.74 2.34 2.51
CA LYS A 472 31.55 1.83 1.81
C LYS A 472 30.61 1.18 2.83
N ILE A 473 29.33 1.56 2.79
CA ILE A 473 28.28 1.03 3.66
C ILE A 473 27.63 -0.15 2.95
N GLN A 474 27.73 -1.35 3.53
CA GLN A 474 27.15 -2.59 2.98
C GLN A 474 25.96 -3.09 3.81
N SER A 475 25.58 -2.35 4.84
CA SER A 475 24.61 -2.70 5.86
C SER A 475 23.17 -2.65 5.31
N GLN A 476 22.78 -3.66 4.54
CA GLN A 476 21.45 -3.84 3.94
C GLN A 476 20.43 -4.38 4.95
N TYR A 477 20.41 -3.79 6.15
CA TYR A 477 19.52 -4.12 7.28
C TYR A 477 19.24 -2.85 8.11
N LEU A 478 18.30 -2.91 9.04
CA LEU A 478 17.93 -1.77 9.90
C LEU A 478 19.05 -1.42 10.90
N LEU A 479 18.93 -0.26 11.57
CA LEU A 479 19.84 0.06 12.68
C LEU A 479 19.49 -0.75 13.92
N ASN A 480 20.39 -1.61 14.37
CA ASN A 480 20.30 -2.20 15.71
C ASN A 480 20.81 -1.23 16.77
N ASN A 481 21.95 -0.58 16.50
CA ASN A 481 22.55 0.44 17.35
C ASN A 481 22.39 1.83 16.71
N ALA A 482 22.17 2.87 17.51
CA ALA A 482 22.02 4.24 17.05
C ALA A 482 22.79 5.23 17.94
N ASP A 483 23.59 6.09 17.33
CA ASP A 483 24.35 7.14 18.02
C ASP A 483 23.49 8.40 18.23
N PHE A 484 22.46 8.57 17.39
CA PHE A 484 21.48 9.64 17.45
C PHE A 484 20.06 9.11 17.25
N ILE A 485 19.13 9.48 18.13
CA ILE A 485 17.69 9.19 17.99
C ILE A 485 16.90 10.49 18.08
N ALA A 486 15.97 10.71 17.15
CA ALA A 486 14.98 11.79 17.25
C ALA A 486 13.55 11.25 17.33
N LEU A 487 12.73 11.83 18.21
CA LEU A 487 11.30 11.60 18.33
C LEU A 487 10.53 12.88 17.97
N HIS A 488 9.88 12.87 16.81
CA HIS A 488 9.18 14.05 16.30
C HIS A 488 7.72 14.16 16.80
N LYS A 489 7.22 13.14 17.51
CA LYS A 489 5.86 13.09 18.05
C LYS A 489 5.87 12.50 19.46
N SER A 490 5.73 13.35 20.48
CA SER A 490 5.74 12.94 21.90
C SER A 490 4.66 11.92 22.27
N SER A 491 3.55 11.83 21.54
CA SER A 491 2.47 10.84 21.81
C SER A 491 2.88 9.38 21.60
N TYR A 492 4.09 9.12 21.12
CA TYR A 492 4.66 7.77 21.00
C TYR A 492 5.34 7.28 22.29
N ILE A 493 5.62 8.18 23.23
CA ILE A 493 6.17 7.81 24.55
C ILE A 493 5.19 6.87 25.24
N GLY A 494 5.69 5.77 25.79
CA GLY A 494 4.88 4.70 26.39
C GLY A 494 4.18 3.77 25.40
N ARG A 495 4.22 4.05 24.09
CA ARG A 495 3.69 3.15 23.03
C ARG A 495 4.78 2.29 22.39
N TYR A 496 5.95 2.86 22.17
CA TYR A 496 7.04 2.23 21.42
C TYR A 496 8.36 2.30 22.19
N ASP A 497 9.26 1.35 21.90
CA ASP A 497 10.63 1.38 22.38
C ASP A 497 11.47 2.39 21.57
N ILE A 498 11.33 3.67 21.92
CA ILE A 498 11.95 4.78 21.19
C ILE A 498 13.48 4.75 21.31
N LEU A 499 14.00 4.47 22.51
CA LEU A 499 15.43 4.48 22.82
C LEU A 499 16.12 3.13 22.57
N GLY A 500 15.37 2.12 22.08
CA GLY A 500 15.90 0.82 21.71
C GLY A 500 17.16 0.95 20.83
N GLY A 501 18.27 0.39 21.31
CA GLY A 501 19.56 0.40 20.62
C GLY A 501 20.37 1.68 20.72
N ILE A 502 19.96 2.68 21.52
CA ILE A 502 20.81 3.88 21.70
C ILE A 502 22.14 3.51 22.38
N THR A 503 23.25 4.04 21.87
CA THR A 503 24.60 3.79 22.41
C THR A 503 24.88 4.63 23.67
N GLU A 504 25.87 4.21 24.48
CA GLU A 504 26.35 5.02 25.61
C GLU A 504 26.89 6.37 25.12
N GLY A 505 26.48 7.46 25.78
CA GLY A 505 26.81 8.83 25.37
C GLY A 505 26.08 9.32 24.12
N GLY A 506 25.13 8.54 23.58
CA GLY A 506 24.32 8.90 22.43
C GLY A 506 23.42 10.12 22.67
N THR A 507 22.82 10.63 21.61
CA THR A 507 21.99 11.84 21.65
C THR A 507 20.52 11.53 21.37
N PHE A 508 19.61 12.05 22.19
CA PHE A 508 18.16 11.96 22.02
C PHE A 508 17.54 13.35 21.83
N LEU A 509 16.87 13.55 20.70
CA LEU A 509 16.14 14.78 20.38
C LEU A 509 14.62 14.55 20.46
N LEU A 510 13.92 15.30 21.30
CA LEU A 510 12.48 15.24 21.48
C LEU A 510 11.78 16.51 20.94
N ASN A 511 10.72 16.31 20.17
CA ASN A 511 9.74 17.37 19.89
C ASN A 511 8.58 17.29 20.88
N SER A 512 8.43 18.30 21.75
CA SER A 512 7.33 18.39 22.71
C SER A 512 7.02 19.84 23.09
N ILE A 513 5.82 20.05 23.65
CA ILE A 513 5.40 21.36 24.20
C ILE A 513 5.89 21.57 25.64
N TRP A 514 6.57 20.58 26.22
CA TRP A 514 7.03 20.63 27.61
C TRP A 514 8.24 21.55 27.73
N LYS A 515 8.39 22.17 28.90
CA LYS A 515 9.64 22.87 29.24
C LYS A 515 10.76 21.86 29.50
N ALA A 516 12.01 22.22 29.25
CA ALA A 516 13.13 21.30 29.41
C ALA A 516 13.20 20.62 30.79
N ASP A 517 12.90 21.34 31.88
CA ASP A 517 12.89 20.79 33.25
C ASP A 517 11.72 19.83 33.55
N GLU A 518 10.67 19.84 32.72
CA GLU A 518 9.52 18.94 32.83
C GLU A 518 9.67 17.68 31.96
N VAL A 519 10.51 17.71 30.93
CA VAL A 519 10.64 16.61 29.94
C VAL A 519 10.94 15.28 30.60
N PHE A 520 11.96 15.22 31.47
CA PHE A 520 12.40 13.96 32.07
C PHE A 520 11.24 13.25 32.80
N GLY A 521 10.45 13.98 33.60
CA GLY A 521 9.32 13.44 34.35
C GLY A 521 8.09 13.04 33.51
N ASN A 522 8.08 13.34 32.21
CA ASN A 522 7.06 12.92 31.24
C ASN A 522 7.51 11.73 30.37
N LEU A 523 8.68 11.14 30.66
CA LEU A 523 9.14 9.90 30.04
C LEU A 523 8.71 8.67 30.85
N THR A 524 8.70 7.49 30.22
CA THR A 524 8.50 6.23 30.95
C THR A 524 9.71 5.93 31.84
N GLU A 525 9.50 5.14 32.90
CA GLU A 525 10.57 4.76 33.82
C GLU A 525 11.74 4.07 33.09
N ASP A 526 11.45 3.22 32.11
CA ASP A 526 12.49 2.51 31.35
C ASP A 526 13.30 3.44 30.44
N MET A 527 12.67 4.46 29.84
CA MET A 527 13.39 5.49 29.09
C MET A 527 14.30 6.30 30.03
N GLN A 528 13.82 6.67 31.22
CA GLN A 528 14.59 7.41 32.21
C GLN A 528 15.81 6.61 32.70
N LYS A 529 15.62 5.32 33.02
CA LYS A 529 16.73 4.41 33.37
C LYS A 529 17.77 4.35 32.26
N THR A 530 17.32 4.15 31.02
CA THR A 530 18.20 4.12 29.85
C THR A 530 19.01 5.41 29.72
N ILE A 531 18.37 6.57 29.91
CA ILE A 531 19.02 7.89 29.83
C ILE A 531 20.11 8.04 30.90
N ILE A 532 19.83 7.67 32.15
CA ILE A 532 20.78 7.77 33.26
C ILE A 532 21.94 6.78 33.06
N GLU A 533 21.64 5.51 32.86
CA GLU A 533 22.64 4.42 32.80
C GLU A 533 23.60 4.61 31.62
N LYS A 534 23.06 4.97 30.45
CA LYS A 534 23.84 5.18 29.23
C LYS A 534 24.33 6.62 29.06
N LYS A 535 24.11 7.51 30.03
CA LYS A 535 24.54 8.93 30.00
C LYS A 535 24.11 9.63 28.70
N ILE A 536 22.85 9.44 28.31
CA ILE A 536 22.31 9.98 27.07
C ILE A 536 22.16 11.50 27.17
N LYS A 537 22.57 12.22 26.13
CA LYS A 537 22.34 13.66 26.01
C LYS A 537 20.95 13.91 25.47
N VAL A 538 20.10 14.57 26.23
CA VAL A 538 18.70 14.78 25.87
C VAL A 538 18.48 16.25 25.50
N TYR A 539 17.85 16.49 24.35
CA TYR A 539 17.48 17.82 23.87
C TYR A 539 15.98 17.87 23.58
N ASN A 540 15.37 19.02 23.83
CA ASN A 540 13.94 19.26 23.59
C ASN A 540 13.71 20.53 22.75
N ILE A 541 12.67 20.51 21.92
CA ILE A 541 12.23 21.66 21.13
C ILE A 541 10.72 21.62 20.91
N ASP A 542 10.04 22.77 21.00
CA ASP A 542 8.64 22.91 20.59
C ASP A 542 8.56 23.30 19.11
N ALA A 543 8.68 22.31 18.24
CA ALA A 543 8.75 22.55 16.80
C ALA A 543 7.41 23.04 16.22
N LEU A 544 6.28 22.69 16.84
CA LEU A 544 4.96 23.11 16.39
C LEU A 544 4.75 24.61 16.61
N LYS A 545 5.11 25.11 17.80
CA LYS A 545 5.06 26.54 18.10
C LYS A 545 5.94 27.34 17.14
N ILE A 546 7.18 26.91 16.91
CA ILE A 546 8.08 27.58 15.97
C ILE A 546 7.49 27.61 14.56
N ALA A 547 6.96 26.47 14.08
CA ALA A 547 6.32 26.37 12.77
C ALA A 547 5.12 27.32 12.65
N GLN A 548 4.28 27.44 13.67
CA GLN A 548 3.15 28.36 13.69
C GLN A 548 3.59 29.84 13.67
N GLU A 549 4.57 30.21 14.50
CA GLU A 549 5.08 31.59 14.59
C GLU A 549 5.71 32.08 13.29
N VAL A 550 6.35 31.20 12.52
CA VAL A 550 6.96 31.54 11.22
C VAL A 550 6.02 31.29 10.03
N GLY A 551 4.78 30.87 10.29
CA GLY A 551 3.71 30.69 9.31
C GLY A 551 3.75 29.38 8.52
N LEU A 552 4.56 28.39 8.91
CA LEU A 552 4.61 27.05 8.29
C LEU A 552 3.45 26.13 8.70
N GLY A 553 2.55 26.60 9.57
CA GLY A 553 1.40 25.85 10.05
C GLY A 553 1.83 24.69 10.95
N THR A 554 1.43 23.46 10.61
CA THR A 554 1.75 22.25 11.38
C THR A 554 3.03 21.53 10.90
N ARG A 555 3.78 22.12 9.95
CA ARG A 555 4.97 21.50 9.36
C ARG A 555 6.22 21.74 10.19
N ILE A 556 6.66 20.71 10.92
CA ILE A 556 7.82 20.75 11.82
C ILE A 556 9.14 20.32 11.16
N ASN A 557 9.09 19.81 9.94
CA ASN A 557 10.22 19.15 9.27
C ASN A 557 11.49 20.01 9.17
N THR A 558 11.35 21.29 8.81
CA THR A 558 12.50 22.21 8.70
C THR A 558 13.13 22.49 10.07
N VAL A 559 12.30 22.59 11.11
CA VAL A 559 12.75 22.83 12.49
C VAL A 559 13.54 21.64 13.03
N MET A 560 12.96 20.43 12.90
CA MET A 560 13.61 19.20 13.35
C MET A 560 14.89 18.88 12.56
N GLN A 561 14.92 19.20 11.27
CA GLN A 561 16.12 19.04 10.45
C GLN A 561 17.26 19.96 10.90
N ALA A 562 16.96 21.23 11.19
CA ALA A 562 17.96 22.17 11.70
C ALA A 562 18.51 21.71 13.06
N ALA A 563 17.63 21.27 13.96
CA ALA A 563 18.03 20.69 15.25
C ALA A 563 18.95 19.46 15.04
N PHE A 564 18.60 18.52 14.18
CA PHE A 564 19.45 17.36 13.87
C PHE A 564 20.88 17.76 13.46
N PHE A 565 21.03 18.69 12.53
CA PHE A 565 22.35 19.11 12.06
C PHE A 565 23.17 19.81 13.15
N LYS A 566 22.52 20.54 14.06
CA LYS A 566 23.18 21.22 15.18
C LYS A 566 23.81 20.25 16.18
N ILE A 567 23.08 19.19 16.55
CA ILE A 567 23.48 18.32 17.69
C ILE A 567 23.91 16.91 17.31
N SER A 568 23.78 16.48 16.05
CA SER A 568 24.17 15.13 15.63
C SER A 568 25.68 14.90 15.52
N GLY A 569 26.47 15.97 15.37
CA GLY A 569 27.92 15.88 15.16
C GLY A 569 28.34 15.34 13.79
N VAL A 570 27.42 15.18 12.83
CA VAL A 570 27.73 14.67 11.47
C VAL A 570 28.53 15.69 10.66
N LEU A 571 28.24 16.99 10.83
CA LEU A 571 28.94 18.11 10.20
C LEU A 571 29.21 19.23 11.22
N PRO A 572 30.22 20.08 11.01
CA PRO A 572 30.37 21.33 11.75
C PRO A 572 29.12 22.22 11.59
N GLU A 573 28.72 22.90 12.67
CA GLU A 573 27.46 23.67 12.74
C GLU A 573 27.34 24.73 11.62
N ASP A 574 28.34 25.60 11.46
CA ASP A 574 28.33 26.67 10.46
C ASP A 574 28.20 26.13 9.03
N GLU A 575 28.86 25.01 8.74
CA GLU A 575 28.81 24.34 7.44
C GLU A 575 27.42 23.74 7.21
N ALA A 576 26.86 23.08 8.22
CA ALA A 576 25.56 22.46 8.15
C ALA A 576 24.44 23.48 7.93
N ILE A 577 24.43 24.58 8.68
CA ILE A 577 23.42 25.66 8.54
C ILE A 577 23.46 26.23 7.12
N LYS A 578 24.66 26.50 6.59
CA LYS A 578 24.83 26.98 5.23
C LYS A 578 24.24 26.01 4.20
N LEU A 579 24.61 24.74 4.27
CA LEU A 579 24.13 23.71 3.34
C LEU A 579 22.61 23.52 3.39
N ILE A 580 22.00 23.59 4.58
CA ILE A 580 20.54 23.54 4.75
C ILE A 580 19.88 24.73 4.06
N LYS A 581 20.37 25.95 4.30
CA LYS A 581 19.81 27.17 3.69
C LYS A 581 19.92 27.16 2.16
N ASP A 582 21.05 26.69 1.63
CA ASP A 582 21.27 26.50 0.19
C ASP A 582 20.30 25.46 -0.40
N ALA A 583 20.10 24.34 0.29
CA ALA A 583 19.15 23.30 -0.11
C ALA A 583 17.69 23.77 -0.07
N ILE A 584 17.31 24.54 0.95
CA ILE A 584 15.99 25.18 1.07
C ILE A 584 15.76 26.11 -0.12
N GLN A 585 16.73 26.97 -0.44
CA GLN A 585 16.64 27.88 -1.58
C GLN A 585 16.43 27.11 -2.88
N LYS A 586 17.27 26.09 -3.16
CA LYS A 586 17.16 25.27 -4.36
C LYS A 586 15.80 24.56 -4.47
N THR A 587 15.25 24.10 -3.35
CA THR A 587 14.02 23.30 -3.31
C THR A 587 12.76 24.17 -3.38
N PHE A 588 12.73 25.28 -2.65
CA PHE A 588 11.51 26.06 -2.42
C PHE A 588 11.43 27.35 -3.24
N LEU A 589 12.49 27.79 -3.93
CA LEU A 589 12.45 28.99 -4.77
C LEU A 589 11.32 28.95 -5.81
N LYS A 590 11.03 27.76 -6.37
CA LYS A 590 9.92 27.56 -7.32
C LYS A 590 8.54 27.80 -6.71
N LYS A 591 8.41 27.80 -5.38
CA LYS A 591 7.15 28.07 -4.67
C LYS A 591 7.01 29.54 -4.25
N GLY A 592 8.04 30.37 -4.44
CA GLY A 592 8.06 31.78 -4.08
C GLY A 592 9.07 32.11 -2.98
N GLU A 593 9.56 33.35 -2.99
CA GLU A 593 10.61 33.82 -2.07
C GLU A 593 10.13 33.88 -0.61
N ASP A 594 8.85 34.17 -0.38
CA ASP A 594 8.27 34.21 0.98
C ASP A 594 8.37 32.84 1.67
N ILE A 595 8.10 31.75 0.94
CA ILE A 595 8.23 30.39 1.48
C ILE A 595 9.69 30.07 1.82
N VAL A 596 10.64 30.53 1.00
CA VAL A 596 12.08 30.39 1.30
C VAL A 596 12.43 31.12 2.59
N LYS A 597 12.01 32.38 2.73
CA LYS A 597 12.27 33.21 3.93
C LYS A 597 11.64 32.61 5.18
N MET A 598 10.42 32.09 5.11
CA MET A 598 9.77 31.41 6.24
C MET A 598 10.57 30.18 6.69
N ASN A 599 11.09 29.39 5.75
CA ASN A 599 11.93 28.24 6.08
C ASN A 599 13.30 28.64 6.65
N TRP A 600 13.93 29.70 6.14
CA TRP A 600 15.16 30.23 6.74
C TRP A 600 14.94 30.75 8.15
N ALA A 601 13.87 31.50 8.40
CA ALA A 601 13.48 31.95 9.74
C ALA A 601 13.21 30.77 10.68
N ALA A 602 12.62 29.68 10.18
CA ALA A 602 12.46 28.45 10.94
C ALA A 602 13.82 27.85 11.33
N VAL A 603 14.79 27.76 10.41
CA VAL A 603 16.16 27.27 10.71
C VAL A 603 16.79 28.10 11.82
N ASP A 604 16.77 29.43 11.68
CA ASP A 604 17.42 30.34 12.65
C ASP A 604 16.79 30.22 14.04
N LYS A 605 15.45 30.29 14.14
CA LYS A 605 14.75 30.10 15.42
C LYS A 605 14.98 28.72 16.04
N SER A 606 15.16 27.68 15.23
CA SER A 606 15.38 26.32 15.73
C SER A 606 16.73 26.17 16.41
N VAL A 607 17.75 26.84 15.89
CA VAL A 607 19.08 26.87 16.50
C VAL A 607 19.01 27.55 17.87
N ASP A 608 18.27 28.66 17.99
CA ASP A 608 18.16 29.40 19.25
C ASP A 608 17.26 28.70 20.30
N ALA A 609 16.21 28.01 19.86
CA ALA A 609 15.19 27.42 20.74
C ALA A 609 15.49 26.00 21.24
N LEU A 610 16.60 25.39 20.81
CA LEU A 610 16.96 24.04 21.22
C LEU A 610 17.52 24.05 22.66
N GLU A 611 16.86 23.32 23.56
CA GLU A 611 17.22 23.27 24.98
C GLU A 611 17.80 21.90 25.35
N GLU A 612 18.90 21.87 26.11
CA GLU A 612 19.40 20.65 26.74
C GLU A 612 18.60 20.37 28.01
N VAL A 613 18.12 19.13 28.15
CA VAL A 613 17.26 18.71 29.25
C VAL A 613 18.13 18.32 30.46
N PRO A 614 17.93 18.92 31.64
CA PRO A 614 18.65 18.54 32.84
C PRO A 614 18.25 17.13 33.29
N ILE A 615 19.23 16.23 33.42
CA ILE A 615 19.01 14.84 33.85
C ILE A 615 19.28 14.70 35.36
N PRO A 616 18.28 14.33 36.18
CA PRO A 616 18.49 14.07 37.60
C PRO A 616 19.22 12.74 37.84
N SER A 617 19.82 12.58 39.02
CA SER A 617 20.50 11.34 39.41
C SER A 617 19.54 10.21 39.78
N GLU A 618 18.29 10.53 40.12
CA GLU A 618 17.26 9.59 40.56
C GLU A 618 15.92 9.87 39.88
N ILE A 619 15.10 8.82 39.75
CA ILE A 619 13.76 8.90 39.18
C ILE A 619 12.76 9.28 40.30
N THR A 620 12.08 10.42 40.15
CA THR A 620 11.08 10.91 41.12
C THR A 620 9.65 10.87 40.59
N LYS A 621 9.48 10.90 39.26
CA LYS A 621 8.19 10.87 38.56
C LYS A 621 8.40 10.23 37.19
N SER A 622 7.50 9.34 36.78
CA SER A 622 7.45 8.76 35.45
C SER A 622 6.00 8.58 35.01
N ILE A 623 5.77 8.45 33.70
CA ILE A 623 4.45 8.07 33.16
C ILE A 623 4.41 6.55 32.91
N PRO A 624 3.24 5.90 33.03
CA PRO A 624 3.10 4.48 32.75
C PRO A 624 3.20 4.17 31.25
N GLU A 625 3.46 2.91 30.91
CA GLU A 625 3.27 2.41 29.54
C GLU A 625 1.80 2.43 29.14
N ILE A 626 1.55 2.61 27.84
CA ILE A 626 0.19 2.64 27.30
C ILE A 626 -0.29 1.21 27.10
N LYS A 627 -1.41 0.88 27.75
CA LYS A 627 -2.10 -0.38 27.57
C LYS A 627 -3.11 -0.28 26.42
N PHE A 628 -2.83 -0.92 25.28
CA PHE A 628 -3.75 -0.93 24.14
C PHE A 628 -4.92 -1.91 24.31
N ILE A 629 -4.63 -3.07 24.89
CA ILE A 629 -5.56 -4.20 24.89
C ILE A 629 -6.18 -4.43 26.28
N PRO A 630 -7.51 -4.68 26.36
CA PRO A 630 -8.18 -5.07 27.60
C PRO A 630 -7.65 -6.39 28.21
N ASP A 631 -7.72 -6.53 29.54
CA ASP A 631 -7.27 -7.74 30.24
C ASP A 631 -8.05 -9.01 29.86
N ASP A 632 -9.30 -8.85 29.44
CA ASP A 632 -10.21 -9.93 29.05
C ASP A 632 -10.21 -10.20 27.54
N ALA A 633 -9.33 -9.55 26.76
CA ALA A 633 -9.22 -9.79 25.32
C ALA A 633 -8.84 -11.23 24.97
N ASP A 634 -9.19 -11.66 23.76
CA ASP A 634 -8.90 -13.02 23.28
C ASP A 634 -7.40 -13.27 23.01
N ASP A 635 -7.06 -14.55 22.83
CA ASP A 635 -5.67 -14.98 22.64
C ASP A 635 -5.03 -14.38 21.38
N PHE A 636 -5.79 -14.19 20.31
CA PHE A 636 -5.27 -13.59 19.08
C PHE A 636 -4.94 -12.11 19.31
N THR A 637 -5.81 -11.39 20.01
CA THR A 637 -5.62 -9.99 20.34
C THR A 637 -4.39 -9.80 21.24
N LYS A 638 -4.24 -10.63 22.28
CA LYS A 638 -3.09 -10.54 23.21
C LYS A 638 -1.76 -10.97 22.60
N ASN A 639 -1.74 -12.04 21.79
CA ASN A 639 -0.49 -12.63 21.32
C ASN A 639 -0.09 -12.19 19.90
N VAL A 640 -0.99 -11.54 19.16
CA VAL A 640 -0.74 -11.09 17.78
C VAL A 640 -0.97 -9.60 17.63
N ILE A 641 -2.16 -9.09 17.98
CA ILE A 641 -2.47 -7.66 17.80
C ILE A 641 -1.60 -6.80 18.72
N ASP A 642 -1.54 -7.12 20.01
CA ASP A 642 -0.83 -6.31 21.01
C ASP A 642 0.68 -6.15 20.68
N PRO A 643 1.45 -7.22 20.37
CA PRO A 643 2.85 -7.05 20.01
C PRO A 643 3.02 -6.20 18.75
N ILE A 644 2.14 -6.32 17.74
CA ILE A 644 2.22 -5.50 16.53
C ILE A 644 1.92 -4.03 16.83
N LEU A 645 0.93 -3.74 17.67
CA LEU A 645 0.63 -2.37 18.09
C LEU A 645 1.81 -1.74 18.84
N HIS A 646 2.67 -2.54 19.50
CA HIS A 646 3.92 -2.11 20.13
C HIS A 646 5.16 -2.17 19.19
N TRP A 647 4.98 -2.40 17.88
CA TRP A 647 6.08 -2.58 16.91
C TRP A 647 7.01 -3.77 17.19
N LYS A 648 6.49 -4.81 17.85
CA LYS A 648 7.16 -6.07 18.18
C LYS A 648 6.62 -7.26 17.36
N GLY A 649 6.05 -7.01 16.18
CA GLY A 649 5.49 -8.06 15.33
C GLY A 649 6.49 -9.14 14.90
N ASP A 650 7.78 -8.82 14.84
CA ASP A 650 8.85 -9.78 14.55
C ASP A 650 9.05 -10.85 15.62
N THR A 651 8.55 -10.65 16.84
CA THR A 651 8.65 -11.62 17.94
C THR A 651 7.50 -12.63 17.96
N ILE A 652 6.52 -12.51 17.05
CA ILE A 652 5.37 -13.42 17.01
C ILE A 652 5.81 -14.74 16.36
N PRO A 653 5.69 -15.88 17.04
CA PRO A 653 6.08 -17.16 16.48
C PRO A 653 5.03 -17.70 15.51
N VAL A 654 5.43 -18.67 14.68
CA VAL A 654 4.57 -19.24 13.63
C VAL A 654 3.26 -19.80 14.19
N SER A 655 3.26 -20.41 15.37
CA SER A 655 2.06 -21.02 15.98
C SER A 655 0.93 -20.03 16.28
N LYS A 656 1.23 -18.73 16.35
CA LYS A 656 0.24 -17.68 16.64
C LYS A 656 -0.36 -17.06 15.38
N MET A 657 0.26 -17.26 14.22
CA MET A 657 -0.22 -16.71 12.95
C MET A 657 -1.37 -17.56 12.37
N PRO A 658 -2.36 -16.95 11.71
CA PRO A 658 -3.43 -17.69 11.06
C PRO A 658 -2.89 -18.42 9.83
N TYR A 659 -3.26 -19.70 9.66
CA TYR A 659 -2.77 -20.52 8.54
C TYR A 659 -3.39 -20.12 7.19
N ASP A 660 -4.56 -19.47 7.18
CA ASP A 660 -5.31 -19.07 5.99
C ASP A 660 -5.63 -17.57 5.92
N GLY A 661 -4.96 -16.76 6.75
CA GLY A 661 -5.12 -15.30 6.76
C GLY A 661 -6.39 -14.77 7.42
N ARG A 662 -7.25 -15.63 8.01
CA ARG A 662 -8.46 -15.17 8.71
C ARG A 662 -8.12 -14.50 10.04
N ILE A 663 -8.77 -13.37 10.32
CA ILE A 663 -8.58 -12.59 11.54
C ILE A 663 -9.92 -12.03 12.06
N PRO A 664 -9.98 -11.60 13.34
CA PRO A 664 -11.14 -10.89 13.88
C PRO A 664 -11.41 -9.56 13.16
N THR A 665 -12.68 -9.17 13.14
CA THR A 665 -13.16 -7.89 12.59
C THR A 665 -13.38 -6.88 13.72
N GLY A 666 -13.31 -5.58 13.44
CA GLY A 666 -13.65 -4.51 14.38
C GLY A 666 -12.52 -4.23 15.37
N THR A 667 -11.28 -4.49 14.97
CA THR A 667 -10.09 -4.39 15.82
C THR A 667 -9.42 -3.02 15.75
N THR A 668 -9.79 -2.13 14.82
CA THR A 668 -9.30 -0.73 14.81
C THR A 668 -9.67 0.05 16.06
N ARG A 669 -10.77 -0.31 16.74
CA ARG A 669 -11.18 0.32 18.01
C ARG A 669 -10.16 0.16 19.14
N LEU A 670 -9.25 -0.82 19.03
CA LEU A 670 -8.17 -1.09 19.98
C LEU A 670 -7.02 -0.08 19.85
N GLU A 671 -6.93 0.64 18.72
CA GLU A 671 -5.76 1.47 18.44
C GLU A 671 -5.75 2.78 19.23
N LYS A 672 -6.92 3.40 19.41
CA LYS A 672 -7.13 4.69 20.11
C LYS A 672 -5.94 5.63 19.89
N ARG A 673 -5.78 5.99 18.61
CA ARG A 673 -4.50 6.51 18.07
C ARG A 673 -4.14 7.86 18.66
N GLY A 674 -5.12 8.70 18.99
CA GLY A 674 -4.92 10.02 19.58
C GLY A 674 -4.04 10.94 18.73
N VAL A 675 -4.13 10.83 17.40
CA VAL A 675 -3.16 11.46 16.48
C VAL A 675 -3.47 12.91 16.16
N ALA A 676 -4.73 13.34 16.29
CA ALA A 676 -5.15 14.69 15.98
C ALA A 676 -4.72 15.67 17.09
N PRO A 677 -4.04 16.78 16.76
CA PRO A 677 -3.71 17.81 17.76
C PRO A 677 -4.96 18.55 18.26
N PHE A 678 -5.97 18.67 17.40
CA PHE A 678 -7.25 19.30 17.71
C PHE A 678 -8.40 18.34 17.34
N VAL A 679 -9.46 18.35 18.14
CA VAL A 679 -10.66 17.53 17.96
C VAL A 679 -11.94 18.37 18.10
N PRO A 680 -13.07 17.92 17.51
CA PRO A 680 -14.32 18.66 17.61
C PRO A 680 -14.92 18.63 19.02
N LYS A 681 -15.31 19.80 19.55
CA LYS A 681 -16.22 19.98 20.68
C LYS A 681 -17.62 20.31 20.16
N VAL A 682 -18.65 19.68 20.70
CA VAL A 682 -20.04 19.88 20.26
C VAL A 682 -20.80 20.76 21.26
N TYR A 683 -21.48 21.77 20.74
CA TYR A 683 -22.46 22.60 21.47
C TYR A 683 -23.87 22.07 21.20
N HIS A 684 -24.37 21.17 22.06
CA HIS A 684 -25.62 20.42 21.82
C HIS A 684 -26.86 21.31 21.73
N ASP A 685 -26.88 22.44 22.43
CA ASP A 685 -27.94 23.46 22.41
C ASP A 685 -28.09 24.14 21.03
N LYS A 686 -26.96 24.39 20.35
CA LYS A 686 -26.90 24.94 18.98
C LYS A 686 -27.21 23.88 17.91
N CYS A 687 -27.15 22.59 18.26
CA CYS A 687 -27.32 21.50 17.31
C CYS A 687 -28.79 21.36 16.85
N ILE A 688 -28.98 21.34 15.53
CA ILE A 688 -30.30 21.07 14.91
C ILE A 688 -30.58 19.59 14.67
N GLN A 689 -29.66 18.69 15.08
CA GLN A 689 -29.80 17.24 15.00
C GLN A 689 -30.07 16.72 13.57
N CYS A 690 -29.32 17.20 12.59
CA CYS A 690 -29.53 16.86 11.17
C CYS A 690 -28.82 15.57 10.71
N GLY A 691 -27.78 15.13 11.44
CA GLY A 691 -26.97 13.95 11.10
C GLY A 691 -25.83 14.19 10.09
N MET A 692 -25.74 15.37 9.46
CA MET A 692 -24.76 15.64 8.39
C MET A 692 -23.30 15.45 8.82
N CYS A 693 -22.93 15.92 10.01
CA CYS A 693 -21.58 15.77 10.56
C CYS A 693 -21.15 14.30 10.71
N SER A 694 -22.08 13.41 11.06
CA SER A 694 -21.83 11.97 11.15
C SER A 694 -21.81 11.29 9.79
N LEU A 695 -22.67 11.73 8.86
CA LEU A 695 -22.70 11.23 7.48
C LEU A 695 -21.33 11.39 6.81
N VAL A 696 -20.77 12.60 6.87
CA VAL A 696 -19.55 12.96 6.14
C VAL A 696 -18.27 12.59 6.88
N CYS A 697 -18.35 12.14 8.13
CA CYS A 697 -17.16 11.77 8.90
C CYS A 697 -16.48 10.55 8.26
N PRO A 698 -15.24 10.69 7.75
CA PRO A 698 -14.58 9.60 7.05
C PRO A 698 -14.09 8.46 7.96
N HIS A 699 -14.17 8.64 9.29
CA HIS A 699 -13.67 7.67 10.28
C HIS A 699 -14.75 7.21 11.25
N ALA A 700 -15.99 7.65 11.08
CA ALA A 700 -17.08 7.43 12.05
C ALA A 700 -16.73 7.93 13.47
N ALA A 701 -15.88 8.98 13.58
CA ALA A 701 -15.44 9.55 14.85
C ALA A 701 -16.41 10.58 15.46
N ILE A 702 -17.59 10.77 14.85
CA ILE A 702 -18.68 11.57 15.42
C ILE A 702 -20.01 10.91 15.11
N ARG A 703 -20.80 10.58 16.14
CA ARG A 703 -22.00 9.71 16.02
C ARG A 703 -23.18 10.24 16.83
N PRO A 704 -24.40 10.23 16.29
CA PRO A 704 -25.59 10.55 17.05
C PRO A 704 -26.32 9.29 17.57
N LYS A 705 -26.93 9.39 18.75
CA LYS A 705 -27.95 8.42 19.23
C LYS A 705 -29.22 9.15 19.63
N GLN A 706 -30.37 8.52 19.40
CA GLN A 706 -31.56 8.75 20.23
C GLN A 706 -31.47 7.84 21.45
N ILE A 707 -31.82 8.35 22.61
CA ILE A 707 -31.56 7.68 23.89
C ILE A 707 -32.87 7.67 24.69
N TYR A 708 -33.21 6.52 25.26
CA TYR A 708 -34.33 6.44 26.18
C TYR A 708 -34.00 7.14 27.50
N PRO A 709 -34.91 7.93 28.10
CA PRO A 709 -34.64 8.60 29.37
C PRO A 709 -34.18 7.65 30.48
N GLU A 710 -34.71 6.42 30.53
CA GLU A 710 -34.32 5.39 31.50
C GLU A 710 -32.85 4.91 31.37
N ASP A 711 -32.28 4.96 30.17
CA ASP A 711 -30.91 4.52 29.90
C ASP A 711 -29.87 5.55 30.40
N LEU A 712 -30.29 6.75 30.82
CA LEU A 712 -29.42 7.83 31.30
C LEU A 712 -29.14 7.79 32.81
N SER A 713 -29.67 6.80 33.52
CA SER A 713 -29.56 6.70 34.99
C SER A 713 -28.11 6.66 35.51
N ASN A 714 -27.17 6.11 34.73
CA ASN A 714 -25.75 6.01 35.07
C ASN A 714 -24.85 6.88 34.19
N ALA A 715 -25.41 7.93 33.56
CA ALA A 715 -24.63 8.82 32.69
C ALA A 715 -23.61 9.63 33.52
N PRO A 716 -22.36 9.80 33.03
CA PRO A 716 -21.40 10.73 33.63
C PRO A 716 -21.97 12.15 33.77
N GLU A 717 -21.55 12.92 34.77
CA GLU A 717 -22.02 14.31 34.95
C GLU A 717 -21.72 15.19 33.72
N THR A 718 -20.65 14.87 32.99
CA THR A 718 -20.24 15.55 31.75
C THR A 718 -21.04 15.11 30.52
N PHE A 719 -21.87 14.06 30.62
CA PHE A 719 -22.64 13.48 29.52
C PHE A 719 -23.91 14.29 29.23
N THR A 720 -23.73 15.48 28.67
CA THR A 720 -24.83 16.38 28.34
C THR A 720 -25.69 15.82 27.19
N THR A 721 -27.01 15.84 27.35
CA THR A 721 -28.00 15.47 26.32
C THR A 721 -28.98 16.61 26.07
N VAL A 722 -29.67 16.57 24.93
CA VAL A 722 -30.76 17.50 24.59
C VAL A 722 -31.97 16.73 24.06
N LYS A 723 -33.17 17.27 24.21
CA LYS A 723 -34.39 16.62 23.71
C LYS A 723 -34.31 16.27 22.23
N SER A 724 -34.68 15.04 21.88
CA SER A 724 -34.74 14.63 20.48
C SER A 724 -35.81 15.41 19.73
N LYS A 725 -35.43 16.07 18.64
CA LYS A 725 -36.30 16.91 17.80
C LYS A 725 -37.08 16.11 16.74
N THR A 726 -37.03 14.77 16.76
CA THR A 726 -37.90 13.95 15.89
C THR A 726 -39.31 13.88 16.46
N LYS A 727 -40.30 13.54 15.64
CA LYS A 727 -41.68 13.33 16.08
C LYS A 727 -41.80 11.97 16.78
N ASN A 728 -41.30 11.86 18.00
CA ASN A 728 -41.26 10.63 18.79
C ASN A 728 -42.23 10.72 19.98
N ASP A 729 -42.86 9.59 20.32
CA ASP A 729 -43.84 9.52 21.42
C ASP A 729 -43.19 9.06 22.73
N LYS A 730 -41.90 8.72 22.69
CA LYS A 730 -41.14 8.11 23.80
C LYS A 730 -40.28 9.10 24.57
N ASN A 731 -40.44 10.41 24.32
CA ASN A 731 -39.70 11.49 24.97
C ASN A 731 -38.17 11.29 24.93
N LEU A 732 -37.65 10.80 23.80
CA LEU A 732 -36.26 10.43 23.62
C LEU A 732 -35.33 11.64 23.80
N GLU A 733 -34.18 11.41 24.40
CA GLU A 733 -33.04 12.32 24.41
C GLU A 733 -32.17 12.12 23.16
N TYR A 734 -31.28 13.07 22.90
CA TYR A 734 -30.33 13.05 21.80
C TYR A 734 -28.96 13.50 22.29
N ARG A 735 -27.92 12.78 21.85
CA ARG A 735 -26.53 13.23 21.95
C ARG A 735 -25.80 13.00 20.64
N LEU A 736 -24.91 13.94 20.31
CA LEU A 736 -23.87 13.78 19.30
C LEU A 736 -22.55 13.62 20.06
N GLN A 737 -21.95 12.43 19.99
CA GLN A 737 -20.71 12.05 20.68
C GLN A 737 -19.53 12.11 19.71
N VAL A 738 -18.37 12.58 20.20
CA VAL A 738 -17.12 12.61 19.46
C VAL A 738 -16.16 11.57 20.05
N TYR A 739 -15.57 10.76 19.19
CA TYR A 739 -14.56 9.76 19.55
C TYR A 739 -13.19 10.41 19.42
N ILE A 740 -12.73 11.09 20.47
CA ILE A 740 -11.57 11.98 20.39
C ILE A 740 -10.27 11.22 20.07
N GLU A 741 -10.11 9.99 20.57
CA GLU A 741 -8.95 9.14 20.29
C GLU A 741 -8.90 8.55 18.88
N ASP A 742 -10.04 8.51 18.18
CA ASP A 742 -10.14 8.00 16.81
C ASP A 742 -10.31 9.11 15.77
N CYS A 743 -10.46 10.36 16.23
CA CYS A 743 -10.55 11.52 15.36
C CYS A 743 -9.18 11.85 14.75
N VAL A 744 -9.20 12.21 13.46
CA VAL A 744 -8.00 12.62 12.71
C VAL A 744 -8.00 14.12 12.37
N GLY A 745 -8.89 14.91 13.01
CA GLY A 745 -8.86 16.38 12.94
C GLY A 745 -9.14 16.97 11.55
N CYS A 746 -9.92 16.30 10.69
CA CYS A 746 -10.12 16.73 9.30
C CYS A 746 -11.13 17.88 9.10
N GLU A 747 -11.86 18.28 10.14
CA GLU A 747 -12.83 19.39 10.13
C GLU A 747 -14.04 19.27 9.18
N ASN A 748 -14.18 18.20 8.38
CA ASN A 748 -15.33 18.02 7.47
C ASN A 748 -16.69 18.10 8.19
N CYS A 749 -16.75 17.65 9.46
CA CYS A 749 -17.96 17.75 10.27
C CYS A 749 -18.36 19.19 10.63
N ILE A 750 -17.39 20.10 10.74
CA ILE A 750 -17.59 21.52 11.01
C ILE A 750 -17.96 22.25 9.73
N GLU A 751 -17.24 21.97 8.64
CA GLU A 751 -17.49 22.54 7.33
C GLU A 751 -18.96 22.33 6.93
N ILE A 752 -19.42 21.07 6.96
CA ILE A 752 -20.78 20.71 6.53
C ILE A 752 -21.88 21.20 7.49
N CYS A 753 -21.52 21.64 8.70
CA CYS A 753 -22.49 22.01 9.72
C CYS A 753 -23.34 23.21 9.25
N PRO A 754 -24.66 23.05 9.05
CA PRO A 754 -25.47 24.04 8.32
C PRO A 754 -25.90 25.24 9.17
N VAL A 755 -25.62 25.25 10.47
CA VAL A 755 -25.96 26.38 11.35
C VAL A 755 -24.91 27.48 11.23
N LYS A 756 -25.36 28.75 11.20
CA LYS A 756 -24.48 29.92 11.03
C LYS A 756 -23.48 30.06 12.19
N GLU A 757 -23.99 30.03 13.41
CA GLU A 757 -23.16 29.84 14.60
C GLU A 757 -22.89 28.34 14.72
N LYS A 758 -21.70 27.92 14.30
CA LYS A 758 -21.33 26.51 14.23
C LYS A 758 -21.58 25.82 15.56
N ALA A 759 -22.31 24.69 15.53
CA ALA A 759 -22.55 23.85 16.70
C ALA A 759 -21.35 22.97 17.07
N ILE A 760 -20.23 23.12 16.34
CA ILE A 760 -19.03 22.31 16.48
C ILE A 760 -17.83 23.25 16.31
N GLU A 761 -16.85 23.17 17.21
CA GLU A 761 -15.60 23.95 17.21
C GLU A 761 -14.40 23.02 17.43
N MET A 762 -13.21 23.35 16.91
CA MET A 762 -12.00 22.59 17.19
C MET A 762 -11.35 23.06 18.48
N ILE A 763 -11.07 22.13 19.40
CA ILE A 763 -10.32 22.37 20.64
C ILE A 763 -9.09 21.46 20.71
N PRO A 764 -8.05 21.79 21.49
CA PRO A 764 -6.94 20.88 21.75
C PRO A 764 -7.43 19.54 22.32
N ILE A 765 -6.82 18.42 21.89
CA ILE A 765 -7.23 17.09 22.37
C ILE A 765 -7.10 16.93 23.88
N GLU A 766 -6.09 17.56 24.50
CA GLU A 766 -5.90 17.51 25.95
C GLU A 766 -7.02 18.25 26.71
N GLU A 767 -7.58 19.32 26.14
CA GLU A 767 -8.76 19.98 26.70
C GLU A 767 -9.98 19.05 26.63
N ALA A 768 -10.14 18.32 25.53
CA ALA A 768 -11.24 17.37 25.37
C ALA A 768 -11.14 16.20 26.36
N ARG A 769 -9.94 15.62 26.54
CA ARG A 769 -9.68 14.60 27.56
C ARG A 769 -9.99 15.11 28.97
N ALA A 770 -9.49 16.30 29.32
CA ALA A 770 -9.75 16.91 30.62
C ALA A 770 -11.24 17.21 30.87
N SER A 771 -12.06 17.34 29.82
CA SER A 771 -13.51 17.52 29.92
C SER A 771 -14.31 16.22 30.07
N GLY A 772 -13.65 15.06 30.12
CA GLY A 772 -14.27 13.75 30.33
C GLY A 772 -14.91 13.14 29.09
N GLU A 773 -14.40 13.45 27.89
CA GLU A 773 -14.97 12.93 26.63
C GLU A 773 -14.69 11.45 26.38
N ASP A 774 -13.65 10.87 27.00
CA ASP A 774 -13.36 9.44 26.91
C ASP A 774 -14.40 8.63 27.72
N GLU A 775 -14.68 9.03 28.96
CA GLU A 775 -15.73 8.44 29.80
C GLU A 775 -17.12 8.60 29.16
N ASN A 776 -17.37 9.76 28.54
CA ASN A 776 -18.60 9.98 27.77
C ASN A 776 -18.71 9.03 26.57
N THR A 777 -17.60 8.73 25.89
CA THR A 777 -17.55 7.80 24.75
C THR A 777 -17.84 6.38 25.21
N GLU A 778 -17.23 5.92 26.30
CA GLU A 778 -17.50 4.60 26.89
C GLU A 778 -18.98 4.44 27.25
N PHE A 779 -19.55 5.43 27.94
CA PHE A 779 -20.97 5.43 28.28
C PHE A 779 -21.85 5.42 27.01
N PHE A 780 -21.53 6.23 26.00
CA PHE A 780 -22.26 6.28 24.73
C PHE A 780 -22.29 4.93 24.00
N GLU A 781 -21.19 4.17 24.02
CA GLU A 781 -21.12 2.83 23.42
C GLU A 781 -21.98 1.80 24.18
N SER A 782 -22.08 1.95 25.51
CA SER A 782 -22.90 1.06 26.34
C SER A 782 -24.40 1.15 26.00
N LEU A 783 -24.88 2.33 25.58
CA LEU A 783 -26.30 2.58 25.23
C LEU A 783 -26.80 1.70 24.08
N PRO A 784 -28.11 1.39 24.00
CA PRO A 784 -28.68 0.62 22.89
C PRO A 784 -28.37 1.21 21.51
N ASP A 785 -28.13 0.33 20.53
CA ASP A 785 -27.91 0.73 19.14
C ASP A 785 -29.23 0.74 18.35
N ASN A 786 -29.25 1.49 17.25
CA ASN A 786 -30.38 1.54 16.31
C ASN A 786 -31.73 1.95 16.93
N VAL A 787 -31.72 2.76 18.00
CA VAL A 787 -32.93 3.40 18.53
C VAL A 787 -33.36 4.48 17.54
N ILE A 788 -34.47 4.23 16.84
CA ILE A 788 -35.02 5.13 15.82
C ILE A 788 -36.52 5.29 16.07
N ASP A 789 -36.96 6.53 16.30
CA ASP A 789 -38.38 6.88 16.39
C ASP A 789 -38.66 8.28 15.82
N GLY A 790 -39.81 8.43 15.17
CA GLY A 790 -40.24 9.68 14.54
C GLY A 790 -39.47 10.07 13.27
N VAL A 791 -38.68 9.15 12.70
CA VAL A 791 -37.93 9.33 11.45
C VAL A 791 -37.76 7.99 10.73
N ARG A 792 -37.75 7.99 9.39
CA ARG A 792 -37.50 6.78 8.60
C ARG A 792 -36.02 6.45 8.56
N ARG A 793 -35.68 5.16 8.62
CA ARG A 793 -34.32 4.63 8.44
C ARG A 793 -33.70 5.10 7.13
N GLU A 794 -34.50 5.15 6.07
CA GLU A 794 -34.17 5.53 4.70
C GLU A 794 -34.12 7.06 4.49
N SER A 795 -33.75 7.81 5.53
CA SER A 795 -33.51 9.26 5.46
C SER A 795 -32.10 9.57 5.93
N ILE A 796 -31.56 10.76 5.60
CA ILE A 796 -30.22 11.15 6.07
C ILE A 796 -30.16 11.08 7.60
N LYS A 797 -31.06 11.75 8.32
CA LYS A 797 -31.09 11.72 9.78
C LYS A 797 -31.25 10.30 10.34
N GLY A 798 -32.19 9.51 9.81
CA GLY A 798 -32.44 8.14 10.28
C GLY A 798 -31.28 7.19 10.01
N SER A 799 -30.61 7.30 8.86
CA SER A 799 -29.45 6.47 8.52
C SER A 799 -28.29 6.67 9.47
N GLN A 800 -28.15 7.87 10.07
CA GLN A 800 -27.07 8.19 10.99
C GLN A 800 -27.35 7.78 12.43
N PHE A 801 -28.59 7.39 12.77
CA PHE A 801 -28.89 6.71 14.04
C PHE A 801 -28.57 5.21 14.00
N LEU A 802 -28.23 4.68 12.82
CA LEU A 802 -27.78 3.30 12.68
C LEU A 802 -26.30 3.20 13.01
N ILE A 803 -25.92 2.06 13.61
CA ILE A 803 -24.52 1.73 13.84
C ILE A 803 -23.73 1.74 12.51
N PRO A 804 -22.59 2.47 12.44
CA PRO A 804 -21.67 2.33 11.33
C PRO A 804 -20.85 1.06 11.50
N TYR A 805 -20.96 0.10 10.57
CA TYR A 805 -20.11 -1.10 10.59
C TYR A 805 -18.74 -0.90 9.94
N LEU A 806 -18.39 0.34 9.59
CA LEU A 806 -17.04 0.73 9.16
C LEU A 806 -16.59 1.91 10.04
N GLU A 807 -15.53 1.71 10.82
CA GLU A 807 -15.05 2.69 11.79
C GLU A 807 -13.52 2.74 11.89
N PHE A 808 -13.01 3.95 12.13
CA PHE A 808 -11.61 4.19 12.53
C PHE A 808 -10.55 3.63 11.57
N SER A 809 -10.87 3.61 10.26
CA SER A 809 -9.97 3.10 9.22
C SER A 809 -8.64 3.86 9.15
N GLY A 810 -7.62 3.24 8.54
CA GLY A 810 -6.32 3.86 8.26
C GLY A 810 -6.31 4.89 7.12
N ALA A 811 -7.49 5.36 6.67
CA ALA A 811 -7.62 6.33 5.58
C ALA A 811 -7.12 7.74 5.97
N CYS A 812 -6.84 8.57 4.94
CA CYS A 812 -6.39 9.95 5.12
C CYS A 812 -7.41 10.82 5.86
N ALA A 813 -6.94 11.86 6.54
CA ALA A 813 -7.82 12.90 7.09
C ALA A 813 -8.63 13.57 5.96
N GLY A 814 -9.97 13.51 6.06
CA GLY A 814 -10.87 14.06 5.03
C GLY A 814 -11.06 13.16 3.80
N CYS A 815 -10.70 11.86 3.87
CA CYS A 815 -10.82 10.93 2.74
C CYS A 815 -12.23 10.93 2.11
N GLY A 816 -12.31 11.11 0.79
CA GLY A 816 -13.57 11.09 0.05
C GLY A 816 -14.13 9.70 -0.26
N GLU A 817 -13.47 8.62 0.15
CA GLU A 817 -13.93 7.24 -0.12
C GLU A 817 -14.82 6.68 1.00
N THR A 818 -14.35 6.74 2.23
CA THR A 818 -14.93 6.04 3.38
C THR A 818 -16.33 6.50 3.79
N PRO A 819 -16.76 7.79 3.60
CA PRO A 819 -18.14 8.17 3.89
C PRO A 819 -19.17 7.36 3.09
N TYR A 820 -18.87 7.02 1.83
CA TYR A 820 -19.75 6.20 0.98
C TYR A 820 -19.88 4.77 1.50
N VAL A 821 -18.75 4.13 1.83
CA VAL A 821 -18.74 2.76 2.33
C VAL A 821 -19.39 2.69 3.72
N LYS A 822 -19.12 3.66 4.60
CA LYS A 822 -19.80 3.80 5.90
C LYS A 822 -21.31 3.89 5.74
N LEU A 823 -21.80 4.70 4.80
CA LEU A 823 -23.24 4.79 4.52
C LEU A 823 -23.81 3.45 4.04
N ALA A 824 -23.13 2.77 3.11
CA ALA A 824 -23.54 1.45 2.62
C ALA A 824 -23.62 0.42 3.77
N THR A 825 -22.64 0.43 4.67
CA THR A 825 -22.64 -0.50 5.81
C THR A 825 -23.72 -0.17 6.84
N GLN A 826 -24.04 1.11 7.11
CA GLN A 826 -25.19 1.48 7.95
C GLN A 826 -26.51 0.94 7.40
N LEU A 827 -26.68 0.96 6.07
CA LEU A 827 -27.91 0.51 5.42
C LEU A 827 -28.02 -1.02 5.31
N PHE A 828 -26.93 -1.72 5.02
CA PHE A 828 -26.97 -3.13 4.61
C PHE A 828 -25.99 -4.05 5.36
N GLY A 829 -25.19 -3.51 6.28
CA GLY A 829 -24.04 -4.17 6.88
C GLY A 829 -24.36 -5.44 7.67
N ASP A 830 -25.56 -5.58 8.22
CA ASP A 830 -25.98 -6.76 8.98
C ASP A 830 -26.15 -8.03 8.12
N ARG A 831 -26.06 -7.91 6.79
CA ARG A 831 -26.15 -9.00 5.81
C ARG A 831 -25.22 -8.82 4.60
N MET A 832 -24.21 -7.97 4.72
CA MET A 832 -23.31 -7.59 3.62
C MET A 832 -22.12 -8.55 3.49
N ILE A 833 -21.77 -8.91 2.26
CA ILE A 833 -20.55 -9.64 1.89
C ILE A 833 -19.77 -8.77 0.91
N ILE A 834 -18.52 -8.44 1.23
CA ILE A 834 -17.68 -7.52 0.47
C ILE A 834 -16.54 -8.28 -0.21
N ALA A 835 -16.51 -8.22 -1.54
CA ALA A 835 -15.31 -8.42 -2.35
C ALA A 835 -14.67 -7.04 -2.58
N ASN A 836 -13.40 -6.87 -2.22
CA ASN A 836 -12.72 -5.59 -2.37
C ASN A 836 -11.51 -5.71 -3.29
N ALA A 837 -11.43 -4.84 -4.31
CA ALA A 837 -10.28 -4.76 -5.19
C ALA A 837 -9.06 -4.22 -4.44
N THR A 838 -7.87 -4.61 -4.87
CA THR A 838 -6.64 -4.00 -4.35
C THR A 838 -6.60 -2.52 -4.70
N GLY A 839 -6.33 -1.65 -3.72
CA GLY A 839 -6.35 -0.20 -3.89
C GLY A 839 -6.44 0.51 -2.54
N CYS A 840 -6.79 1.80 -2.52
CA CYS A 840 -7.01 2.52 -1.25
C CYS A 840 -7.96 1.75 -0.33
N SER A 841 -9.09 1.29 -0.89
CA SER A 841 -10.15 0.60 -0.16
C SER A 841 -9.72 -0.71 0.48
N SER A 842 -8.76 -1.44 -0.09
CA SER A 842 -8.19 -2.60 0.59
C SER A 842 -7.14 -2.23 1.63
N ILE A 843 -6.37 -1.16 1.41
CA ILE A 843 -5.36 -0.72 2.38
C ILE A 843 -6.02 -0.16 3.64
N TRP A 844 -6.94 0.82 3.53
CA TRP A 844 -7.62 1.32 4.72
C TRP A 844 -8.66 0.33 5.26
N GLY A 845 -9.17 -0.58 4.41
CA GLY A 845 -10.23 -1.54 4.76
C GLY A 845 -9.76 -2.89 5.32
N GLY A 846 -8.48 -3.25 5.13
CA GLY A 846 -8.01 -4.61 5.42
C GLY A 846 -6.50 -4.75 5.61
N THR A 847 -5.82 -3.80 6.28
CA THR A 847 -4.40 -3.98 6.61
C THR A 847 -4.20 -4.63 7.97
N PHE A 848 -3.57 -5.81 7.96
CA PHE A 848 -3.22 -6.55 9.16
C PHE A 848 -2.42 -5.69 10.17
N PRO A 849 -2.75 -5.74 11.47
CA PRO A 849 -3.72 -6.64 12.11
C PRO A 849 -5.07 -5.99 12.44
N THR A 850 -5.28 -4.70 12.13
CA THR A 850 -6.44 -3.94 12.58
C THR A 850 -7.47 -3.70 11.47
N MET A 851 -8.68 -4.22 11.67
CA MET A 851 -9.75 -4.24 10.68
C MET A 851 -10.87 -3.26 11.06
N PRO A 852 -11.23 -2.30 10.19
CA PRO A 852 -12.23 -1.27 10.48
C PRO A 852 -13.68 -1.74 10.34
N TYR A 853 -13.92 -2.86 9.64
CA TYR A 853 -15.26 -3.44 9.55
C TYR A 853 -15.59 -4.09 10.88
N CYS A 854 -16.68 -3.70 11.54
CA CYS A 854 -17.03 -4.18 12.89
C CYS A 854 -18.34 -4.97 12.92
N LYS A 855 -18.77 -5.38 14.12
CA LYS A 855 -20.01 -6.13 14.37
C LYS A 855 -20.90 -5.36 15.35
N ASP A 856 -22.21 -5.60 15.27
CA ASP A 856 -23.17 -5.11 16.26
C ASP A 856 -23.19 -5.98 17.52
N LYS A 857 -24.00 -5.57 18.51
CA LYS A 857 -24.19 -6.31 19.77
C LYS A 857 -24.78 -7.72 19.61
N ASN A 858 -25.30 -8.07 18.42
CA ASN A 858 -25.76 -9.43 18.09
C ASN A 858 -24.71 -10.24 17.32
N GLY A 859 -23.50 -9.71 17.13
CA GLY A 859 -22.40 -10.36 16.40
C GLY A 859 -22.55 -10.35 14.88
N LYS A 860 -23.47 -9.56 14.31
CA LYS A 860 -23.62 -9.41 12.85
C LYS A 860 -22.79 -8.25 12.33
N GLY A 861 -22.33 -8.33 11.09
CA GLY A 861 -21.61 -7.25 10.41
C GLY A 861 -21.15 -7.69 9.02
N PRO A 862 -20.51 -6.79 8.25
CA PRO A 862 -19.99 -7.12 6.94
C PRO A 862 -18.90 -8.20 7.03
N THR A 863 -18.94 -9.17 6.12
CA THR A 863 -17.77 -10.00 5.84
C THR A 863 -16.96 -9.35 4.72
N TRP A 864 -15.64 -9.43 4.79
CA TRP A 864 -14.75 -8.72 3.87
C TRP A 864 -13.62 -9.62 3.40
N ALA A 865 -13.29 -9.56 2.12
CA ALA A 865 -12.10 -10.19 1.56
C ALA A 865 -11.56 -9.40 0.35
N ASN A 866 -10.24 -9.46 0.17
CA ASN A 866 -9.54 -8.97 -1.00
C ASN A 866 -8.85 -10.15 -1.68
N SER A 867 -9.13 -10.35 -2.98
CA SER A 867 -8.43 -11.34 -3.79
C SER A 867 -7.24 -10.68 -4.48
N LEU A 868 -7.42 -10.12 -5.69
CA LEU A 868 -6.37 -9.40 -6.40
C LEU A 868 -6.86 -8.01 -6.86
N PHE A 869 -6.04 -7.33 -7.69
CA PHE A 869 -6.43 -6.04 -8.25
C PHE A 869 -7.35 -6.21 -9.46
N GLU A 870 -7.07 -7.22 -10.28
CA GLU A 870 -7.65 -7.47 -11.59
C GLU A 870 -8.99 -8.20 -11.56
N ASP A 871 -9.33 -8.94 -10.49
CA ASP A 871 -10.39 -9.96 -10.50
C ASP A 871 -11.58 -9.68 -9.56
N ASN A 872 -11.66 -8.49 -8.98
CA ASN A 872 -12.61 -8.21 -7.89
C ASN A 872 -14.09 -8.33 -8.30
N ALA A 873 -14.43 -8.11 -9.58
CA ALA A 873 -15.80 -8.29 -10.05
C ALA A 873 -16.15 -9.78 -10.04
N GLU A 874 -15.25 -10.60 -10.59
CA GLU A 874 -15.36 -12.05 -10.69
C GLU A 874 -15.35 -12.70 -9.31
N TYR A 875 -14.55 -12.17 -8.38
CA TYR A 875 -14.49 -12.63 -7.01
C TYR A 875 -15.82 -12.41 -6.28
N GLY A 876 -16.38 -11.20 -6.35
CA GLY A 876 -17.72 -10.91 -5.83
C GLY A 876 -18.81 -11.72 -6.53
N PHE A 877 -18.68 -11.94 -7.84
CA PHE A 877 -19.58 -12.81 -8.60
C PHE A 877 -19.54 -14.25 -8.08
N GLY A 878 -18.37 -14.80 -7.79
CA GLY A 878 -18.19 -16.11 -7.15
C GLY A 878 -18.92 -16.19 -5.80
N MET A 879 -18.81 -15.16 -4.97
CA MET A 879 -19.57 -15.06 -3.71
C MET A 879 -21.08 -15.07 -3.95
N ARG A 880 -21.58 -14.33 -4.94
CA ARG A 880 -23.00 -14.35 -5.33
C ARG A 880 -23.45 -15.74 -5.79
N LEU A 881 -22.65 -16.44 -6.59
CA LEU A 881 -22.98 -17.80 -7.00
C LEU A 881 -23.08 -18.74 -5.78
N ALA A 882 -22.18 -18.61 -4.81
CA ALA A 882 -22.22 -19.41 -3.58
C ALA A 882 -23.49 -19.14 -2.74
N VAL A 883 -23.84 -17.86 -2.52
CA VAL A 883 -25.07 -17.51 -1.80
C VAL A 883 -26.32 -18.07 -2.52
N ASN A 884 -26.37 -17.99 -3.86
CA ASN A 884 -27.46 -18.56 -4.64
C ASN A 884 -27.58 -20.08 -4.46
N ALA A 885 -26.46 -20.80 -4.54
CA ALA A 885 -26.43 -22.25 -4.38
C ALA A 885 -26.89 -22.69 -2.98
N ASN A 886 -26.38 -22.02 -1.95
CA ASN A 886 -26.72 -22.32 -0.55
C ASN A 886 -28.20 -22.02 -0.25
N ARG A 887 -28.73 -20.90 -0.76
CA ARG A 887 -30.15 -20.56 -0.61
C ARG A 887 -31.07 -21.53 -1.35
N LYS A 888 -30.69 -21.95 -2.56
CA LYS A 888 -31.44 -22.98 -3.30
C LYS A 888 -31.48 -24.29 -2.51
N GLN A 889 -30.35 -24.76 -2.02
CA GLN A 889 -30.27 -25.98 -1.22
C GLN A 889 -31.07 -25.87 0.08
N LEU A 890 -31.01 -24.73 0.76
CA LEU A 890 -31.80 -24.46 1.97
C LEU A 890 -33.30 -24.53 1.66
N LEU A 891 -33.77 -23.84 0.61
CA LEU A 891 -35.18 -23.84 0.23
C LEU A 891 -35.69 -25.25 -0.13
N ASP A 892 -34.89 -26.04 -0.85
CA ASP A 892 -35.22 -27.43 -1.18
C ASP A 892 -35.38 -28.30 0.08
N ASN A 893 -34.51 -28.11 1.08
CA ASN A 893 -34.60 -28.83 2.35
C ASN A 893 -35.78 -28.36 3.20
N ILE A 894 -36.10 -27.06 3.21
CA ILE A 894 -37.28 -26.51 3.86
C ILE A 894 -38.55 -27.14 3.25
N ASN A 895 -38.65 -27.19 1.92
CA ASN A 895 -39.80 -27.79 1.24
C ASN A 895 -39.98 -29.27 1.62
N LYS A 896 -38.90 -30.06 1.57
CA LYS A 896 -38.93 -31.48 1.97
C LYS A 896 -39.32 -31.66 3.44
N LEU A 897 -38.83 -30.80 4.33
CA LEU A 897 -39.16 -30.89 5.75
C LEU A 897 -40.63 -30.57 6.01
N LEU A 898 -41.19 -29.57 5.32
CA LEU A 898 -42.61 -29.23 5.40
C LEU A 898 -43.50 -30.38 4.90
N GLU A 899 -43.10 -31.07 3.83
CA GLU A 899 -43.81 -32.27 3.33
C GLU A 899 -43.78 -33.43 4.32
N LEU A 900 -42.62 -33.70 4.93
CA LEU A 900 -42.45 -34.78 5.91
C LEU A 900 -43.01 -34.45 7.29
N ARG A 901 -43.37 -33.19 7.52
CA ARG A 901 -43.81 -32.61 8.79
C ARG A 901 -42.72 -32.61 9.87
N THR A 902 -42.79 -31.61 10.74
CA THR A 902 -41.88 -31.44 11.89
C THR A 902 -42.68 -30.88 13.08
N THR A 903 -42.02 -30.35 14.10
CA THR A 903 -42.70 -29.70 15.22
C THR A 903 -43.60 -28.54 14.72
N PRO A 904 -44.75 -28.28 15.36
CA PRO A 904 -45.66 -27.20 14.95
C PRO A 904 -44.97 -25.83 14.91
N GLU A 905 -44.15 -25.50 15.92
CA GLU A 905 -43.44 -24.23 16.01
C GLU A 905 -42.46 -24.03 14.84
N LEU A 906 -41.69 -25.06 14.48
CA LEU A 906 -40.78 -24.97 13.33
C LEU A 906 -41.55 -24.91 12.00
N THR A 907 -42.67 -25.61 11.90
CA THR A 907 -43.52 -25.59 10.68
C THR A 907 -44.03 -24.17 10.42
N GLU A 908 -44.63 -23.52 11.41
CA GLU A 908 -45.13 -22.14 11.31
C GLU A 908 -44.00 -21.15 10.97
N ALA A 909 -42.86 -21.28 11.65
CA ALA A 909 -41.71 -20.41 11.40
C ALA A 909 -41.15 -20.58 9.98
N LEU A 910 -41.07 -21.82 9.47
CA LEU A 910 -40.59 -22.11 8.12
C LEU A 910 -41.56 -21.62 7.04
N GLU A 911 -42.88 -21.80 7.23
CA GLU A 911 -43.89 -21.29 6.30
C GLU A 911 -43.85 -19.76 6.22
N LYS A 912 -43.80 -19.07 7.37
CA LYS A 912 -43.66 -17.62 7.42
C LYS A 912 -42.37 -17.15 6.74
N SER A 913 -41.24 -17.77 7.08
CA SER A 913 -39.94 -17.44 6.49
C SER A 913 -39.91 -17.65 4.98
N LYS A 914 -40.49 -18.76 4.49
CA LYS A 914 -40.62 -19.05 3.05
C LYS A 914 -41.50 -18.01 2.34
N GLY A 915 -42.56 -17.52 2.97
CA GLY A 915 -43.39 -16.43 2.43
C GLY A 915 -42.66 -15.09 2.29
N LEU A 916 -41.56 -14.90 3.03
CA LEU A 916 -40.75 -13.69 3.04
C LEU A 916 -39.37 -13.88 2.39
N TRP A 917 -39.20 -14.92 1.57
CA TRP A 917 -37.87 -15.37 1.10
C TRP A 917 -37.04 -14.27 0.42
N ASP A 918 -37.69 -13.44 -0.41
CA ASP A 918 -37.06 -12.35 -1.17
C ASP A 918 -37.21 -10.98 -0.47
N ILE A 919 -37.67 -10.97 0.78
CA ILE A 919 -37.85 -9.77 1.61
C ILE A 919 -36.75 -9.73 2.69
N VAL A 920 -36.20 -8.54 2.95
CA VAL A 920 -35.02 -8.36 3.84
C VAL A 920 -35.27 -7.38 5.01
N ASN A 921 -36.52 -7.00 5.22
CA ASN A 921 -36.93 -6.09 6.31
C ASN A 921 -36.92 -6.77 7.69
N GLU A 922 -37.30 -6.04 8.74
CA GLU A 922 -37.32 -6.57 10.11
C GLU A 922 -38.32 -7.73 10.31
N GLU A 923 -39.38 -7.81 9.51
CA GLU A 923 -40.32 -8.93 9.55
C GLU A 923 -39.65 -10.23 9.09
N ALA A 924 -38.93 -10.19 7.97
CA ALA A 924 -38.17 -11.34 7.46
C ALA A 924 -37.07 -11.77 8.44
N LYS A 925 -36.36 -10.80 9.05
CA LYS A 925 -35.35 -11.09 10.08
C LYS A 925 -35.96 -11.73 11.32
N THR A 926 -37.15 -11.30 11.73
CA THR A 926 -37.88 -11.88 12.87
C THR A 926 -38.33 -13.31 12.57
N ALA A 927 -38.85 -13.57 11.36
CA ALA A 927 -39.20 -14.91 10.91
C ALA A 927 -37.97 -15.84 10.89
N ALA A 928 -36.82 -15.36 10.38
CA ALA A 928 -35.58 -16.11 10.40
C ALA A 928 -35.11 -16.45 11.82
N LYS A 929 -35.20 -15.50 12.77
CA LYS A 929 -34.89 -15.75 14.18
C LYS A 929 -35.80 -16.82 14.79
N ALA A 930 -37.10 -16.79 14.46
CA ALA A 930 -38.06 -17.80 14.92
C ALA A 930 -37.68 -19.21 14.41
N VAL A 931 -37.27 -19.34 13.14
CA VAL A 931 -36.76 -20.61 12.59
C VAL A 931 -35.55 -21.09 13.40
N LYS A 932 -34.53 -20.25 13.57
CA LYS A 932 -33.30 -20.61 14.29
C LYS A 932 -33.58 -21.06 15.73
N LYS A 933 -34.52 -20.40 16.41
CA LYS A 933 -34.94 -20.74 17.78
C LYS A 933 -35.60 -22.12 17.85
N ALA A 934 -36.41 -22.49 16.86
CA ALA A 934 -37.16 -23.75 16.84
C ALA A 934 -36.33 -24.96 16.36
N LEU A 935 -35.21 -24.76 15.67
CA LEU A 935 -34.37 -25.83 15.11
C LEU A 935 -33.82 -26.83 16.15
N PRO A 936 -33.26 -26.42 17.31
CA PRO A 936 -32.71 -27.37 18.28
C PRO A 936 -33.75 -28.34 18.86
N GLU A 937 -34.96 -27.85 19.16
CA GLU A 937 -36.05 -28.70 19.64
C GLU A 937 -36.55 -29.63 18.55
N ALA A 938 -36.70 -29.14 17.31
CA ALA A 938 -37.10 -29.98 16.19
C ALA A 938 -36.08 -31.09 15.91
N LEU A 939 -34.77 -30.80 16.07
CA LEU A 939 -33.71 -31.79 15.90
C LEU A 939 -33.78 -32.89 16.96
N SER A 940 -34.04 -32.54 18.23
CA SER A 940 -34.13 -33.53 19.31
C SER A 940 -35.35 -34.46 19.17
N LYS A 941 -36.42 -33.97 18.54
CA LYS A 941 -37.65 -34.73 18.23
C LYS A 941 -37.67 -35.33 16.82
N ALA A 942 -36.58 -35.20 16.06
CA ALA A 942 -36.53 -35.61 14.67
C ALA A 942 -36.59 -37.14 14.52
N THR A 943 -37.29 -37.61 13.48
CA THR A 943 -37.23 -39.01 13.06
C THR A 943 -35.95 -39.25 12.24
N ASN A 944 -35.55 -40.51 12.06
CA ASN A 944 -34.43 -40.85 11.17
C ASN A 944 -34.57 -40.27 9.74
N LYS A 945 -35.80 -40.04 9.27
CA LYS A 945 -36.08 -39.45 7.95
C LYS A 945 -35.93 -37.93 7.90
N THR A 946 -36.24 -37.23 9.00
CA THR A 946 -36.22 -35.75 9.05
C THR A 946 -34.92 -35.20 9.66
N LYS A 947 -34.19 -36.00 10.44
CA LYS A 947 -32.96 -35.58 11.14
C LYS A 947 -31.92 -34.98 10.19
N ALA A 948 -31.54 -35.70 9.13
CA ALA A 948 -30.55 -35.23 8.16
C ALA A 948 -30.99 -33.93 7.43
N ILE A 949 -32.30 -33.74 7.23
CA ILE A 949 -32.85 -32.53 6.60
C ILE A 949 -32.75 -31.34 7.56
N ILE A 950 -33.10 -31.55 8.84
CA ILE A 950 -32.99 -30.52 9.89
C ILE A 950 -31.52 -30.14 10.10
N GLU A 951 -30.60 -31.11 10.15
CA GLU A 951 -29.15 -30.86 10.23
C GLU A 951 -28.66 -30.01 9.06
N LYS A 952 -29.13 -30.30 7.84
CA LYS A 952 -28.80 -29.49 6.66
C LYS A 952 -29.39 -28.08 6.73
N ILE A 953 -30.60 -27.91 7.28
CA ILE A 953 -31.19 -26.58 7.52
C ILE A 953 -30.38 -25.82 8.58
N ILE A 954 -29.92 -26.48 9.64
CA ILE A 954 -29.04 -25.88 10.67
C ILE A 954 -27.71 -25.42 10.06
N GLU A 955 -27.07 -26.23 9.22
CA GLU A 955 -25.86 -25.88 8.50
C GLU A 955 -26.04 -24.61 7.63
N LEU A 956 -27.20 -24.48 6.99
CA LEU A 956 -27.48 -23.38 6.05
C LEU A 956 -28.31 -22.24 6.66
N GLN A 957 -28.65 -22.28 7.96
CA GLN A 957 -29.65 -21.37 8.57
C GLN A 957 -29.27 -19.89 8.46
N ASP A 958 -27.99 -19.57 8.29
CA ASP A 958 -27.53 -18.20 8.10
C ASP A 958 -27.89 -17.63 6.72
N TYR A 959 -28.31 -18.48 5.78
CA TYR A 959 -28.80 -18.11 4.46
C TYR A 959 -30.31 -17.91 4.39
N ILE A 960 -31.07 -17.98 5.49
CA ILE A 960 -32.53 -17.74 5.48
C ILE A 960 -32.87 -16.33 4.96
N VAL A 961 -32.18 -15.32 5.46
CA VAL A 961 -32.27 -13.94 4.94
C VAL A 961 -31.31 -13.79 3.77
N GLU A 962 -31.75 -13.18 2.67
CA GLU A 962 -30.90 -12.89 1.50
C GLU A 962 -29.65 -12.08 1.89
N LYS A 963 -28.53 -12.31 1.19
CA LYS A 963 -27.27 -11.59 1.45
C LYS A 963 -27.06 -10.50 0.40
N SER A 964 -26.55 -9.36 0.84
CA SER A 964 -26.18 -8.25 -0.05
C SER A 964 -24.72 -8.40 -0.45
N VAL A 965 -24.44 -8.79 -1.70
CA VAL A 965 -23.07 -8.97 -2.20
C VAL A 965 -22.59 -7.69 -2.87
N TRP A 966 -21.44 -7.19 -2.44
CA TRP A 966 -20.84 -5.94 -2.89
C TRP A 966 -19.42 -6.16 -3.42
N SER A 967 -19.13 -5.69 -4.63
CA SER A 967 -17.77 -5.51 -5.13
C SER A 967 -17.39 -4.04 -5.02
N ILE A 968 -16.39 -3.73 -4.17
CA ILE A 968 -15.93 -2.36 -3.91
C ILE A 968 -14.52 -2.18 -4.48
N GLY A 969 -14.25 -1.08 -5.17
CA GLY A 969 -12.92 -0.77 -5.68
C GLY A 969 -12.77 0.65 -6.22
N GLY A 970 -11.54 1.07 -6.45
CA GLY A 970 -11.23 2.39 -7.01
C GLY A 970 -11.39 2.47 -8.52
N ASP A 971 -11.19 3.66 -9.09
CA ASP A 971 -11.27 3.87 -10.54
C ASP A 971 -10.24 3.06 -11.33
N GLY A 972 -9.01 2.89 -10.83
CA GLY A 972 -8.01 2.08 -11.54
C GLY A 972 -8.37 0.61 -11.71
N TRP A 973 -9.17 0.04 -10.80
CA TRP A 973 -9.72 -1.29 -11.01
C TRP A 973 -10.82 -1.25 -12.09
N ALA A 974 -11.83 -0.41 -11.89
CA ALA A 974 -13.06 -0.47 -12.68
C ALA A 974 -12.89 0.04 -14.12
N TYR A 975 -12.02 1.02 -14.34
CA TYR A 975 -11.83 1.63 -15.65
C TYR A 975 -10.72 0.94 -16.45
N ASP A 976 -9.70 0.40 -15.77
CA ASP A 976 -8.48 -0.13 -16.36
C ASP A 976 -8.36 -1.65 -16.21
N ILE A 977 -7.69 -2.14 -15.15
CA ILE A 977 -7.20 -3.53 -15.09
C ILE A 977 -8.32 -4.56 -14.93
N GLY A 978 -9.35 -4.26 -14.14
CA GLY A 978 -10.49 -5.15 -13.90
C GLY A 978 -11.70 -4.86 -14.77
N TYR A 979 -11.58 -3.97 -15.76
CA TYR A 979 -12.73 -3.56 -16.57
C TYR A 979 -13.34 -4.73 -17.36
N GLY A 980 -12.53 -5.64 -17.91
CA GLY A 980 -13.04 -6.79 -18.64
C GLY A 980 -13.89 -7.72 -17.76
N GLY A 981 -13.43 -7.96 -16.52
CA GLY A 981 -14.17 -8.70 -15.51
C GLY A 981 -15.46 -7.99 -15.07
N LEU A 982 -15.35 -6.69 -14.79
CA LEU A 982 -16.48 -5.83 -14.44
C LEU A 982 -17.57 -5.87 -15.51
N ASP A 983 -17.20 -5.67 -16.77
CA ASP A 983 -18.12 -5.71 -17.91
C ASP A 983 -18.84 -7.06 -17.99
N HIS A 984 -18.11 -8.17 -17.89
CA HIS A 984 -18.69 -9.52 -17.92
C HIS A 984 -19.68 -9.76 -16.76
N VAL A 985 -19.33 -9.33 -15.55
CA VAL A 985 -20.18 -9.52 -14.35
C VAL A 985 -21.44 -8.67 -14.44
N LEU A 986 -21.34 -7.43 -14.90
CA LEU A 986 -22.52 -6.59 -15.18
C LEU A 986 -23.40 -7.21 -16.27
N ALA A 987 -22.81 -7.76 -17.33
CA ALA A 987 -23.55 -8.42 -18.40
C ALA A 987 -24.30 -9.68 -17.93
N SER A 988 -23.83 -10.35 -16.87
CA SER A 988 -24.40 -11.62 -16.38
C SER A 988 -25.86 -11.57 -15.89
N GLY A 989 -26.35 -10.37 -15.57
CA GLY A 989 -27.70 -10.17 -15.03
C GLY A 989 -27.91 -10.67 -13.60
N LYS A 990 -26.85 -11.09 -12.88
CA LYS A 990 -26.97 -11.53 -11.47
C LYS A 990 -27.08 -10.34 -10.52
N ASN A 991 -27.77 -10.56 -9.40
CA ASN A 991 -27.94 -9.57 -8.33
C ASN A 991 -26.63 -9.37 -7.56
N ILE A 992 -25.86 -8.37 -7.96
CA ILE A 992 -24.61 -7.95 -7.32
C ILE A 992 -24.49 -6.43 -7.41
N ASN A 993 -24.05 -5.82 -6.31
CA ASN A 993 -23.85 -4.38 -6.23
C ASN A 993 -22.37 -4.05 -6.42
N ILE A 994 -22.06 -3.07 -7.24
CA ILE A 994 -20.71 -2.63 -7.54
C ILE A 994 -20.58 -1.16 -7.15
N LEU A 995 -19.61 -0.86 -6.28
CA LEU A 995 -19.29 0.49 -5.85
C LEU A 995 -17.89 0.87 -6.34
N VAL A 996 -17.84 1.82 -7.27
CA VAL A 996 -16.61 2.41 -7.79
C VAL A 996 -16.36 3.73 -7.05
N LEU A 997 -15.26 3.78 -6.31
CA LEU A 997 -14.77 4.96 -5.61
C LEU A 997 -13.86 5.73 -6.57
N ASP A 998 -14.44 6.64 -7.34
CA ASP A 998 -13.78 7.31 -8.46
C ASP A 998 -12.96 8.50 -7.96
N THR A 999 -11.68 8.25 -7.72
CA THR A 999 -10.69 9.26 -7.36
C THR A 999 -10.00 9.84 -8.60
N GLU A 1000 -10.33 9.36 -9.79
CA GLU A 1000 -9.77 9.79 -11.08
C GLU A 1000 -8.26 9.64 -11.22
N VAL A 1001 -7.59 8.91 -10.32
CA VAL A 1001 -6.15 8.59 -10.34
C VAL A 1001 -5.92 7.32 -9.54
N TYR A 1002 -4.78 6.66 -9.71
CA TYR A 1002 -4.39 5.53 -8.86
C TYR A 1002 -3.87 6.05 -7.52
N SER A 1003 -4.81 6.39 -6.63
CA SER A 1003 -4.55 7.06 -5.36
C SER A 1003 -3.66 6.27 -4.39
N ASN A 1004 -3.62 4.94 -4.48
CA ASN A 1004 -2.79 4.10 -3.59
C ASN A 1004 -1.31 4.12 -3.94
N THR A 1005 -1.00 4.01 -5.22
CA THR A 1005 0.37 3.87 -5.73
C THR A 1005 1.06 5.22 -5.94
N GLY A 1006 0.40 6.34 -5.63
CA GLY A 1006 0.99 7.67 -5.63
C GLY A 1006 0.38 8.67 -6.62
N GLY A 1007 -0.79 8.37 -7.19
CA GLY A 1007 -1.51 9.30 -8.08
C GLY A 1007 -1.07 9.20 -9.54
N GLN A 1008 -0.92 7.98 -10.05
CA GLN A 1008 -0.77 7.73 -11.49
C GLN A 1008 -2.08 8.01 -12.23
N ALA A 1009 -1.96 8.30 -13.52
CA ALA A 1009 -3.12 8.44 -14.38
C ALA A 1009 -3.92 7.13 -14.46
N SER A 1010 -5.21 7.26 -14.78
CA SER A 1010 -6.14 6.18 -15.06
C SER A 1010 -6.95 6.54 -16.30
N LYS A 1011 -7.72 5.59 -16.85
CA LYS A 1011 -8.74 5.96 -17.85
C LYS A 1011 -9.86 6.83 -17.27
N ALA A 1012 -9.98 6.90 -15.95
CA ALA A 1012 -10.89 7.81 -15.25
C ALA A 1012 -10.31 9.23 -15.08
N THR A 1013 -9.00 9.43 -15.26
CA THR A 1013 -8.37 10.75 -15.20
C THR A 1013 -8.92 11.67 -16.30
N PRO A 1014 -9.37 12.89 -15.97
CA PRO A 1014 -9.86 13.87 -16.93
C PRO A 1014 -8.75 14.53 -17.75
N LYS A 1015 -9.16 15.11 -18.89
CA LYS A 1015 -8.29 15.88 -19.78
C LYS A 1015 -7.70 17.09 -19.05
N GLY A 1016 -6.41 17.35 -19.26
CA GLY A 1016 -5.69 18.46 -18.64
C GLY A 1016 -5.24 18.23 -17.20
N SER A 1017 -5.67 17.15 -16.55
CA SER A 1017 -5.18 16.79 -15.22
C SER A 1017 -3.73 16.31 -15.28
N VAL A 1018 -2.88 16.83 -14.39
CA VAL A 1018 -1.51 16.33 -14.16
C VAL A 1018 -1.58 15.19 -13.15
N ALA A 1019 -1.09 14.04 -13.58
CA ALA A 1019 -0.87 12.86 -12.77
C ALA A 1019 0.46 12.23 -13.20
N LYS A 1020 0.97 11.25 -12.47
CA LYS A 1020 2.15 10.50 -12.96
C LYS A 1020 1.76 9.70 -14.21
N PHE A 1021 2.64 9.60 -15.21
CA PHE A 1021 2.35 9.13 -16.59
C PHE A 1021 1.47 10.08 -17.42
N ALA A 1022 1.12 11.24 -16.85
CA ALA A 1022 0.48 12.35 -17.52
C ALA A 1022 1.10 13.68 -17.04
N ALA A 1023 2.44 13.71 -16.92
CA ALA A 1023 3.16 14.84 -16.32
C ALA A 1023 2.89 16.18 -17.03
N ALA A 1024 2.66 16.16 -18.35
CA ALA A 1024 2.30 17.32 -19.16
C ALA A 1024 0.79 17.48 -19.39
N GLY A 1025 -0.04 16.93 -18.50
CA GLY A 1025 -1.50 16.94 -18.59
C GLY A 1025 -2.06 15.86 -19.50
N LYS A 1026 -3.08 15.14 -19.03
CA LYS A 1026 -3.69 14.06 -19.81
C LYS A 1026 -4.35 14.57 -21.09
N ARG A 1027 -4.09 13.89 -22.21
CA ARG A 1027 -4.51 14.32 -23.56
C ARG A 1027 -5.89 13.81 -23.97
N THR A 1028 -6.34 12.71 -23.37
CA THR A 1028 -7.63 12.08 -23.67
C THR A 1028 -8.67 12.41 -22.59
N GLY A 1029 -9.94 12.45 -22.98
CA GLY A 1029 -11.05 12.61 -22.05
C GLY A 1029 -11.18 11.44 -21.06
N LYS A 1030 -12.00 11.64 -20.02
CA LYS A 1030 -12.39 10.59 -19.08
C LYS A 1030 -13.23 9.53 -19.81
N LYS A 1031 -12.91 8.23 -19.63
CA LYS A 1031 -13.74 7.12 -20.12
C LYS A 1031 -15.13 7.20 -19.45
N ASP A 1032 -16.21 7.13 -20.23
CA ASP A 1032 -17.57 7.20 -19.69
C ASP A 1032 -18.10 5.79 -19.32
N LEU A 1033 -17.64 5.27 -18.19
CA LEU A 1033 -17.99 3.93 -17.70
C LEU A 1033 -19.50 3.77 -17.49
N GLY A 1034 -20.15 4.80 -16.93
CA GLY A 1034 -21.59 4.77 -16.69
C GLY A 1034 -22.38 4.62 -17.98
N LYS A 1035 -22.05 5.40 -19.02
CA LYS A 1035 -22.69 5.27 -20.33
C LYS A 1035 -22.46 3.91 -20.98
N MET A 1036 -21.26 3.34 -20.84
CA MET A 1036 -20.97 1.99 -21.32
C MET A 1036 -21.86 0.95 -20.63
N ALA A 1037 -21.97 1.00 -19.30
CA ALA A 1037 -22.82 0.08 -18.54
C ALA A 1037 -24.32 0.24 -18.85
N MET A 1038 -24.79 1.48 -19.08
CA MET A 1038 -26.17 1.74 -19.48
C MET A 1038 -26.55 1.09 -20.82
N SER A 1039 -25.59 0.81 -21.70
CA SER A 1039 -25.86 0.20 -23.02
C SER A 1039 -26.46 -1.20 -22.94
N TYR A 1040 -26.27 -1.92 -21.84
CA TYR A 1040 -26.92 -3.21 -21.59
C TYR A 1040 -28.43 -3.09 -21.42
N GLY A 1041 -28.92 -1.95 -20.92
CA GLY A 1041 -30.34 -1.70 -20.69
C GLY A 1041 -30.91 -2.31 -19.40
N TYR A 1042 -30.32 -3.39 -18.88
CA TYR A 1042 -30.75 -4.12 -17.67
C TYR A 1042 -29.80 -3.98 -16.48
N VAL A 1043 -28.82 -3.09 -16.55
CA VAL A 1043 -27.91 -2.77 -15.44
C VAL A 1043 -28.42 -1.49 -14.77
N TYR A 1044 -28.58 -1.48 -13.45
CA TYR A 1044 -28.81 -0.24 -12.71
C TYR A 1044 -27.50 0.56 -12.67
N VAL A 1045 -27.52 1.83 -13.04
CA VAL A 1045 -26.29 2.67 -13.05
C VAL A 1045 -26.56 4.00 -12.37
N ALA A 1046 -25.71 4.43 -11.44
CA ALA A 1046 -25.80 5.75 -10.83
C ALA A 1046 -24.44 6.42 -10.73
N ALA A 1047 -24.39 7.72 -11.01
CA ALA A 1047 -23.27 8.58 -10.64
C ALA A 1047 -23.70 9.48 -9.47
N ILE A 1048 -22.89 9.47 -8.40
CA ILE A 1048 -23.22 10.13 -7.13
C ILE A 1048 -22.08 11.03 -6.66
N ALA A 1049 -22.43 12.05 -5.88
CA ALA A 1049 -21.50 12.89 -5.12
C ALA A 1049 -22.20 13.33 -3.82
N MET A 1050 -21.76 12.79 -2.67
CA MET A 1050 -22.36 12.98 -1.36
C MET A 1050 -22.45 14.46 -0.96
N GLY A 1051 -21.37 15.21 -1.12
CA GLY A 1051 -21.29 16.63 -0.77
C GLY A 1051 -22.16 17.51 -1.67
N ALA A 1052 -22.42 17.08 -2.91
CA ALA A 1052 -23.32 17.78 -3.82
C ALA A 1052 -24.80 17.54 -3.49
N SER A 1053 -25.19 16.28 -3.24
CA SER A 1053 -26.57 15.90 -2.92
C SER A 1053 -26.61 14.62 -2.07
N PRO A 1054 -26.65 14.77 -0.72
CA PRO A 1054 -26.74 13.63 0.19
C PRO A 1054 -27.97 12.76 -0.07
N ASN A 1055 -29.11 13.39 -0.39
CA ASN A 1055 -30.37 12.69 -0.66
C ASN A 1055 -30.31 11.88 -1.95
N GLN A 1056 -29.64 12.38 -3.00
CA GLN A 1056 -29.48 11.64 -4.26
C GLN A 1056 -28.55 10.43 -4.05
N CYS A 1057 -27.45 10.63 -3.32
CA CYS A 1057 -26.54 9.56 -2.91
C CYS A 1057 -27.29 8.44 -2.16
N LEU A 1058 -28.03 8.79 -1.10
CA LEU A 1058 -28.83 7.83 -0.34
C LEU A 1058 -29.85 7.09 -1.23
N LYS A 1059 -30.55 7.82 -2.10
CA LYS A 1059 -31.53 7.25 -3.02
C LYS A 1059 -30.91 6.23 -3.98
N ALA A 1060 -29.73 6.53 -4.52
CA ALA A 1060 -29.03 5.61 -5.42
C ALA A 1060 -28.64 4.30 -4.72
N PHE A 1061 -28.14 4.35 -3.48
CA PHE A 1061 -27.84 3.15 -2.69
C PHE A 1061 -29.09 2.29 -2.46
N LEU A 1062 -30.21 2.91 -2.08
CA LEU A 1062 -31.46 2.20 -1.81
C LEU A 1062 -32.05 1.56 -3.09
N GLU A 1063 -32.02 2.28 -4.22
CA GLU A 1063 -32.52 1.75 -5.50
C GLU A 1063 -31.61 0.64 -6.05
N ALA A 1064 -30.29 0.82 -6.01
CA ALA A 1064 -29.31 -0.16 -6.47
C ALA A 1064 -29.44 -1.48 -5.71
N GLU A 1065 -29.56 -1.42 -4.38
CA GLU A 1065 -29.63 -2.61 -3.54
C GLU A 1065 -30.98 -3.33 -3.67
N ALA A 1066 -32.06 -2.58 -3.86
CA ALA A 1066 -33.40 -3.14 -4.09
C ALA A 1066 -33.55 -3.74 -5.50
N TYR A 1067 -32.70 -3.36 -6.46
CA TYR A 1067 -32.74 -3.89 -7.82
C TYR A 1067 -32.29 -5.35 -7.85
N ASN A 1068 -33.18 -6.25 -8.26
CA ASN A 1068 -32.84 -7.68 -8.41
C ASN A 1068 -32.07 -7.93 -9.73
N GLY A 1069 -30.85 -7.42 -9.80
CA GLY A 1069 -29.98 -7.49 -10.96
C GLY A 1069 -28.65 -6.77 -10.68
N PRO A 1070 -27.80 -6.61 -11.70
CA PRO A 1070 -26.50 -5.97 -11.54
C PRO A 1070 -26.67 -4.47 -11.35
N SER A 1071 -25.96 -3.92 -10.35
CA SER A 1071 -26.00 -2.49 -10.02
C SER A 1071 -24.59 -1.91 -9.99
N LEU A 1072 -24.40 -0.74 -10.61
CA LEU A 1072 -23.15 0.01 -10.64
C LEU A 1072 -23.36 1.42 -10.07
N ILE A 1073 -22.67 1.73 -8.98
CA ILE A 1073 -22.62 3.07 -8.40
C ILE A 1073 -21.20 3.62 -8.60
N ILE A 1074 -21.09 4.79 -9.23
CA ILE A 1074 -19.85 5.52 -9.43
C ILE A 1074 -19.88 6.75 -8.52
N ALA A 1075 -19.06 6.75 -7.48
CA ALA A 1075 -19.01 7.82 -6.48
C ALA A 1075 -17.80 8.71 -6.73
N TYR A 1076 -18.00 10.03 -6.87
CA TYR A 1076 -16.89 10.97 -6.91
C TYR A 1076 -16.22 11.02 -5.53
N SER A 1077 -14.95 10.63 -5.45
CA SER A 1077 -14.21 10.50 -4.20
C SER A 1077 -12.99 11.44 -4.21
N PRO A 1078 -13.10 12.67 -3.66
CA PRO A 1078 -11.96 13.58 -3.59
C PRO A 1078 -10.79 12.99 -2.81
N CYS A 1079 -9.57 13.29 -3.26
CA CYS A 1079 -8.35 12.67 -2.77
C CYS A 1079 -7.24 13.71 -2.56
N ILE A 1080 -6.32 13.42 -1.63
CA ILE A 1080 -5.10 14.22 -1.43
C ILE A 1080 -4.28 14.40 -2.72
N ALA A 1081 -4.39 13.47 -3.68
CA ALA A 1081 -3.72 13.53 -4.98
C ALA A 1081 -4.24 14.66 -5.88
N HIS A 1082 -5.45 15.18 -5.62
CA HIS A 1082 -6.01 16.33 -6.34
C HIS A 1082 -5.34 17.64 -5.91
N GLY A 1083 -4.86 17.68 -4.67
CA GLY A 1083 -4.13 18.80 -4.10
C GLY A 1083 -5.00 20.04 -3.87
N PHE A 1084 -6.04 19.87 -3.05
CA PHE A 1084 -6.84 20.94 -2.46
C PHE A 1084 -6.86 20.78 -0.93
N ASP A 1085 -7.54 21.69 -0.24
CA ASP A 1085 -7.70 21.62 1.22
C ASP A 1085 -8.73 20.53 1.59
N MET A 1086 -8.25 19.41 2.16
CA MET A 1086 -9.09 18.27 2.55
C MET A 1086 -10.10 18.60 3.66
N THR A 1087 -10.02 19.76 4.32
CA THR A 1087 -11.11 20.22 5.20
C THR A 1087 -12.41 20.50 4.41
N LYS A 1088 -12.28 20.71 3.10
CA LYS A 1088 -13.34 21.06 2.15
C LYS A 1088 -13.77 19.92 1.23
N THR A 1089 -13.45 18.66 1.54
CA THR A 1089 -13.81 17.49 0.71
C THR A 1089 -15.27 17.51 0.23
N GLN A 1090 -16.22 17.78 1.11
CA GLN A 1090 -17.65 17.81 0.75
C GLN A 1090 -18.02 19.02 -0.14
N ALA A 1091 -17.41 20.18 0.13
CA ALA A 1091 -17.56 21.36 -0.72
C ALA A 1091 -16.96 21.13 -2.12
N GLU A 1092 -15.88 20.35 -2.22
CA GLU A 1092 -15.25 19.99 -3.51
C GLU A 1092 -16.17 19.14 -4.38
N GLU A 1093 -16.83 18.13 -3.77
CA GLU A 1093 -17.85 17.33 -4.46
C GLU A 1093 -19.00 18.21 -4.99
N LYS A 1094 -19.43 19.19 -4.18
CA LYS A 1094 -20.45 20.15 -4.58
C LYS A 1094 -19.97 21.04 -5.73
N LEU A 1095 -18.74 21.55 -5.67
CA LEU A 1095 -18.14 22.39 -6.70
C LEU A 1095 -18.01 21.64 -8.02
N ALA A 1096 -17.61 20.36 -7.97
CA ALA A 1096 -17.52 19.49 -9.14
C ALA A 1096 -18.88 19.35 -9.85
N VAL A 1097 -19.98 19.20 -9.10
CA VAL A 1097 -21.32 19.12 -9.71
C VAL A 1097 -21.83 20.48 -10.19
N ASP A 1098 -21.68 21.54 -9.41
CA ASP A 1098 -22.16 22.88 -9.74
C ASP A 1098 -21.47 23.49 -10.99
N SER A 1099 -20.23 23.06 -11.28
CA SER A 1099 -19.44 23.46 -12.46
C SER A 1099 -19.63 22.56 -13.68
N GLY A 1100 -20.44 21.49 -13.58
CA GLY A 1100 -20.63 20.51 -14.65
C GLY A 1100 -19.46 19.56 -14.87
N TYR A 1101 -18.47 19.58 -13.99
CA TYR A 1101 -17.36 18.63 -13.99
C TYR A 1101 -17.80 17.20 -13.72
N TRP A 1102 -18.71 17.03 -12.76
CA TRP A 1102 -19.36 15.76 -12.43
C TRP A 1102 -20.87 15.85 -12.64
N ILE A 1103 -21.48 14.80 -13.18
CA ILE A 1103 -22.92 14.75 -13.49
C ILE A 1103 -23.57 13.68 -12.61
N LEU A 1104 -24.63 14.05 -11.89
CA LEU A 1104 -25.46 13.16 -11.10
C LEU A 1104 -26.59 12.61 -11.97
N TYR A 1105 -26.71 11.29 -12.04
CA TYR A 1105 -27.79 10.61 -12.74
C TYR A 1105 -28.04 9.23 -12.14
N ARG A 1106 -29.22 8.68 -12.44
CA ARG A 1106 -29.61 7.29 -12.15
C ARG A 1106 -30.30 6.70 -13.37
N TYR A 1107 -29.82 5.56 -13.84
CA TYR A 1107 -30.45 4.72 -14.84
C TYR A 1107 -31.08 3.52 -14.11
N ASN A 1108 -32.41 3.49 -14.06
CA ASN A 1108 -33.17 2.44 -13.39
C ASN A 1108 -33.94 1.59 -14.42
N PRO A 1109 -33.50 0.35 -14.69
CA PRO A 1109 -34.15 -0.56 -15.65
C PRO A 1109 -35.62 -0.85 -15.35
N LEU A 1110 -36.06 -0.73 -14.10
CA LEU A 1110 -37.46 -0.97 -13.73
C LEU A 1110 -38.40 0.07 -14.31
N LEU A 1111 -37.96 1.32 -14.48
CA LEU A 1111 -38.78 2.37 -15.11
C LEU A 1111 -39.06 2.07 -16.57
N ALA A 1112 -38.10 1.47 -17.30
CA ALA A 1112 -38.32 1.03 -18.67
C ALA A 1112 -39.42 -0.05 -18.75
N LYS A 1113 -39.50 -0.94 -17.75
CA LYS A 1113 -40.59 -1.94 -17.65
C LYS A 1113 -41.96 -1.31 -17.37
N GLU A 1114 -41.98 -0.11 -16.80
CA GLU A 1114 -43.19 0.70 -16.60
C GLU A 1114 -43.51 1.61 -17.80
N GLY A 1115 -42.76 1.55 -18.89
CA GLY A 1115 -42.93 2.45 -20.04
C GLY A 1115 -42.47 3.89 -19.78
N LYS A 1116 -41.56 4.11 -18.82
CA LYS A 1116 -40.94 5.41 -18.49
C LYS A 1116 -39.47 5.42 -18.88
N ASN A 1117 -38.89 6.61 -19.04
CA ASN A 1117 -37.45 6.75 -19.25
C ASN A 1117 -36.65 6.15 -18.07
N PRO A 1118 -35.79 5.15 -18.31
CA PRO A 1118 -34.92 4.63 -17.26
C PRO A 1118 -33.88 5.64 -16.79
N LEU A 1119 -33.46 6.59 -17.63
CA LEU A 1119 -32.48 7.60 -17.25
C LEU A 1119 -33.16 8.81 -16.59
N ILE A 1120 -32.76 9.08 -15.35
CA ILE A 1120 -33.08 10.28 -14.60
C ILE A 1120 -31.80 11.10 -14.45
N LEU A 1121 -31.78 12.30 -15.04
CA LEU A 1121 -30.73 13.28 -14.82
C LEU A 1121 -31.02 14.06 -13.54
N ASP A 1122 -30.27 13.80 -12.47
CA ASP A 1122 -30.46 14.46 -11.16
C ASP A 1122 -29.70 15.80 -11.09
N SER A 1123 -28.63 15.98 -11.87
CA SER A 1123 -27.91 17.25 -11.99
C SER A 1123 -28.75 18.32 -12.67
N ARG A 1124 -28.72 19.53 -12.11
CA ARG A 1124 -29.22 20.73 -12.78
C ARG A 1124 -28.22 21.23 -13.82
N GLU A 1125 -28.63 22.18 -14.65
CA GLU A 1125 -27.72 22.87 -15.55
C GLU A 1125 -26.60 23.54 -14.72
N PRO A 1126 -25.31 23.36 -15.11
CA PRO A 1126 -24.18 23.95 -14.40
C PRO A 1126 -24.34 25.46 -14.23
N LYS A 1127 -24.05 25.97 -13.03
CA LYS A 1127 -24.18 27.40 -12.68
C LYS A 1127 -22.84 28.12 -12.60
N LEU A 1128 -21.76 27.37 -12.46
CA LEU A 1128 -20.41 27.88 -12.33
C LEU A 1128 -19.62 27.57 -13.60
N GLU A 1129 -18.65 28.44 -13.90
CA GLU A 1129 -17.71 28.19 -14.98
C GLU A 1129 -16.83 26.98 -14.65
N TYR A 1130 -16.58 26.14 -15.65
CA TYR A 1130 -15.76 24.93 -15.50
C TYR A 1130 -14.36 25.25 -14.95
N GLN A 1131 -13.80 26.40 -15.34
CA GLN A 1131 -12.48 26.87 -14.90
C GLN A 1131 -12.40 27.07 -13.38
N THR A 1132 -13.50 27.44 -12.72
CA THR A 1132 -13.53 27.65 -11.26
C THR A 1132 -13.17 26.37 -10.49
N PHE A 1133 -13.57 25.20 -11.01
CA PHE A 1133 -13.19 23.92 -10.42
C PHE A 1133 -11.69 23.62 -10.66
N LEU A 1134 -11.21 23.82 -11.90
CA LEU A 1134 -9.81 23.56 -12.24
C LEU A 1134 -8.83 24.42 -11.42
N ASP A 1135 -9.14 25.70 -11.21
CA ASP A 1135 -8.28 26.63 -10.48
C ASP A 1135 -8.13 26.28 -9.00
N ASN A 1136 -9.06 25.49 -8.46
CA ASN A 1136 -9.07 25.10 -7.05
C ASN A 1136 -8.06 23.97 -6.73
N GLU A 1137 -7.74 23.13 -7.71
CA GLU A 1137 -6.93 21.92 -7.50
C GLU A 1137 -5.49 22.06 -8.06
N ILE A 1138 -4.49 21.60 -7.30
CA ILE A 1138 -3.08 21.63 -7.73
C ILE A 1138 -2.84 20.79 -9.00
N ARG A 1139 -3.58 19.69 -9.20
CA ARG A 1139 -3.41 18.83 -10.39
C ARG A 1139 -3.67 19.56 -11.72
N TYR A 1140 -4.40 20.68 -11.72
CA TYR A 1140 -4.56 21.53 -12.89
C TYR A 1140 -3.65 22.77 -12.86
N ARG A 1141 -3.50 23.41 -11.70
CA ARG A 1141 -2.58 24.57 -11.56
C ARG A 1141 -1.14 24.24 -11.89
N THR A 1142 -0.70 23.02 -11.60
CA THR A 1142 0.65 22.54 -11.96
C THR A 1142 0.87 22.59 -13.47
N LEU A 1143 -0.15 22.26 -14.28
CA LEU A 1143 -0.05 22.34 -15.73
C LEU A 1143 0.12 23.77 -16.21
N VAL A 1144 -0.64 24.72 -15.64
CA VAL A 1144 -0.53 26.15 -15.96
C VAL A 1144 0.89 26.66 -15.67
N GLN A 1145 1.47 26.22 -14.55
CA GLN A 1145 2.82 26.64 -14.14
C GLN A 1145 3.93 26.03 -15.03
N GLN A 1146 3.79 24.78 -15.45
CA GLN A 1146 4.84 24.07 -16.19
C GLN A 1146 4.71 24.22 -17.71
N HIS A 1147 3.47 24.26 -18.22
CA HIS A 1147 3.14 24.22 -19.64
C HIS A 1147 1.90 25.09 -19.96
N PRO A 1148 1.98 26.43 -19.83
CA PRO A 1148 0.82 27.33 -19.91
C PRO A 1148 0.06 27.24 -21.25
N GLU A 1149 0.78 27.15 -22.38
CA GLU A 1149 0.15 27.04 -23.72
C GLU A 1149 -0.64 25.73 -23.88
N ILE A 1150 -0.11 24.63 -23.32
CA ILE A 1150 -0.80 23.33 -23.30
C ILE A 1150 -2.04 23.40 -22.40
N ALA A 1151 -1.92 24.03 -21.23
CA ALA A 1151 -3.00 24.17 -20.27
C ALA A 1151 -4.21 24.86 -20.88
N GLU A 1152 -4.00 26.00 -21.55
CA GLU A 1152 -5.07 26.78 -22.18
C GLU A 1152 -5.86 25.94 -23.20
N VAL A 1153 -5.16 25.19 -24.05
CA VAL A 1153 -5.79 24.32 -25.08
C VAL A 1153 -6.57 23.19 -24.41
N LEU A 1154 -5.96 22.48 -23.47
CA LEU A 1154 -6.60 21.32 -22.83
C LEU A 1154 -7.80 21.73 -21.97
N PHE A 1155 -7.75 22.86 -21.26
CA PHE A 1155 -8.85 23.31 -20.41
C PHE A 1155 -10.05 23.79 -21.22
N LYS A 1156 -9.84 24.51 -22.33
CA LYS A 1156 -10.91 24.86 -23.26
C LYS A 1156 -11.58 23.63 -23.87
N GLN A 1157 -10.78 22.62 -24.24
CA GLN A 1157 -11.31 21.34 -24.73
C GLN A 1157 -12.10 20.61 -23.65
N ALA A 1158 -11.58 20.52 -22.42
CA ALA A 1158 -12.24 19.84 -21.30
C ALA A 1158 -13.60 20.49 -20.96
N ALA A 1159 -13.65 21.83 -20.90
CA ALA A 1159 -14.89 22.58 -20.66
C ALA A 1159 -15.93 22.32 -21.77
N LYS A 1160 -15.49 22.30 -23.04
CA LYS A 1160 -16.36 21.98 -24.18
C LYS A 1160 -16.90 20.54 -24.09
N GLU A 1161 -16.03 19.56 -23.86
CA GLU A 1161 -16.40 18.14 -23.74
C GLU A 1161 -17.35 17.89 -22.56
N ALA A 1162 -17.13 18.56 -21.42
CA ALA A 1162 -18.02 18.48 -20.26
C ALA A 1162 -19.43 19.01 -20.58
N LYS A 1163 -19.52 20.15 -21.26
CA LYS A 1163 -20.80 20.72 -21.73
C LYS A 1163 -21.51 19.77 -22.71
N GLU A 1164 -20.79 19.25 -23.70
CA GLU A 1164 -21.34 18.28 -24.67
C GLU A 1164 -21.84 17.00 -23.98
N ARG A 1165 -21.11 16.51 -22.97
CA ARG A 1165 -21.52 15.37 -22.15
C ARG A 1165 -22.82 15.64 -21.41
N TYR A 1166 -22.94 16.78 -20.73
CA TYR A 1166 -24.19 17.18 -20.06
C TYR A 1166 -25.37 17.25 -21.02
N GLU A 1167 -25.22 17.92 -22.17
CA GLU A 1167 -26.27 18.03 -23.18
C GLU A 1167 -26.70 16.67 -23.74
N ASN A 1168 -25.76 15.73 -23.89
CA ASN A 1168 -26.08 14.37 -24.32
C ASN A 1168 -26.91 13.63 -23.26
N TYR A 1169 -26.54 13.71 -21.98
CA TYR A 1169 -27.32 13.12 -20.89
C TYR A 1169 -28.71 13.73 -20.76
N LYS A 1170 -28.83 15.05 -20.90
CA LYS A 1170 -30.11 15.76 -20.91
C LYS A 1170 -31.01 15.26 -22.03
N LYS A 1171 -30.50 15.17 -23.27
CA LYS A 1171 -31.25 14.63 -24.41
C LYS A 1171 -31.69 13.18 -24.19
N MET A 1172 -30.83 12.35 -23.59
CA MET A 1172 -31.17 10.95 -23.27
C MET A 1172 -32.26 10.86 -22.19
N ALA A 1173 -32.31 11.78 -21.23
CA ALA A 1173 -33.34 11.82 -20.18
C ALA A 1173 -34.68 12.40 -20.69
N GLU A 1174 -34.65 13.29 -21.68
CA GLU A 1174 -35.84 13.90 -22.29
C GLU A 1174 -36.50 13.03 -23.38
N LYS A 1175 -35.72 12.20 -24.08
CA LYS A 1175 -36.22 11.30 -25.13
C LYS A 1175 -36.43 9.89 -24.58
N PHE A 1176 -37.68 9.44 -24.52
CA PHE A 1176 -38.03 8.04 -24.28
C PHE A 1176 -39.08 7.56 -25.28
#